data_AF-A0A7F5RKA6-F1
#
_entry.id   AF-A0A7F5RKA6-F1
#
_cell.length_a   1.000
_cell.length_b   1.000
_cell.length_c   1.000
_cell.angle_alpha   90.00
_cell.angle_beta   90.00
_cell.angle_gamma   90.00
#
_symmetry.space_group_name_H-M   'P 1'
#
loop_
_entity.id
_entity.type
_entity.pdbx_description
1 polymer ?
#
loop_
_entity_poly.entity_id
_entity_poly.type
_entity_poly.pdbx_seq_one_letter_code
_entity_poly.pdbx_strand_id
1 'polypeptide(L)'
;MGQFLAFFIRNLHIMRRSIPLLSLFILISAFTVFSTLRWNFVVRQMRVPGPWIPTEGNSLGAGFLPLAWSPKNPNLEKIMNYVNAETGLELASFPNSNELVKFIGNRSATMLNAAGIQFDDNLAGDVALGPEIHVRFRLIRLTKGALHKLYGEIDDPVDAGNYEERFMYLQDKISRAILRFHDVKVTDIQLRQLPEPSYIKAFGELSIILYPILFCAAVVGVYIAITLSIIRERNRQIRESLEMSGVSLVMLWGAWLFTEEYCAIFTIFLLILSVMPVLTVNGPTIKTFIFCPTTAYIIGLYNIFLKENYMSGYSWNNLNQVATYFLNVPLSMVFVALFIETIGYLIIAVYLDAVMVYTVGYPKPWNFFCKWNFWRKQNQLNSEDEYELRQKNPLPTGKSFQPDPKLPVAIRAVGLTKEFNKKVVVDNVTFNIYENQISVLIGHNGAGKSTTVNMITGVLPPTSGTAVINGHDIRYEKKRARSSMGFCPQQNLFFEELTVSEQLSFFARVRGSKFSEARKEIQYLCSAAQLNKALHSSVKHLSGGSKRKLGVLTALCGNTKLIILDEPTSGVDPINRKSMWGILRALKQDRTILLITHHMDEADSLGDRIILLNGGRLQTIGSGSFLKKEYEIGYRIAIEKGPDCDEGAVTSFMKARGGQLHRISGNDLVYEVPMSNITDAVQSLESFQEPLHVSSFGVSRTPLDEIFIEYVVEKHDEKATVINTSQLEMSKPSLRRQFTALMYKKIICSLRDRYAFLQIAIVFILYLVPIIFSTVNKALTSDMLKMSLADYYDVIALTEGSDNAYWPAYKEIVEEHGGVVEVVKGKTFIQEAFNKALQDFNFYQNRYVIGASFGPSIVAYYNRFEDHSMPLSYSVVVNAILRKEMGKQYKIHIYTYPEPVGVSNVDDLVIQCICCLSFGFGIAGAIPLLFYSDERKNKSLHLQIISGANVALYWLTALLWEMLVMTICALIVATISRAMDLKGLEKYEGFNRGFVMFFVGGFHITCFIFLMSHIGWSAEYMVSTFMVVLIGLGFFNWGFDSLLQPDTAVTNPDPIVRFVYRLLLSLPMYNMIESYMRMLRKKQLIKVCLTVGDCEGGWTKECAMRPCGMPLFRKDCCNFTMNYFEWDHPGIGGPIAYAVCVAIFYLFLTILIDSSVLKYFLRTERAYVRPHRIDDEDILEEKRKMKSLSRSEIQENYQIALANVSKVFCKMGNFCRCKLCRQGGGQIIKQLYVLICQHLKQNRANFNFVGAAS
;
A
#
# COMPACT_ATOMS: atom_id res chain seq x y z
N MET A 1 3.66 -10.78 -36.26
CA MET A 1 4.65 -10.01 -35.47
C MET A 1 4.52 -8.49 -35.64
N GLY A 2 4.56 -7.94 -36.87
CA GLY A 2 4.47 -6.47 -37.09
C GLY A 2 3.17 -5.80 -36.59
N GLN A 3 2.01 -6.45 -36.71
CA GLN A 3 0.75 -5.93 -36.15
C GLN A 3 0.71 -5.99 -34.60
N PHE A 4 1.44 -6.93 -34.01
CA PHE A 4 1.58 -7.09 -32.56
C PHE A 4 2.50 -5.99 -31.99
N LEU A 5 3.59 -5.68 -32.71
CA LEU A 5 4.49 -4.57 -32.38
C LEU A 5 3.80 -3.20 -32.53
N ALA A 6 2.95 -3.03 -33.56
CA ALA A 6 2.17 -1.81 -33.77
C ALA A 6 1.08 -1.61 -32.69
N PHE A 7 0.46 -2.69 -32.21
CA PHE A 7 -0.45 -2.67 -31.07
C PHE A 7 0.29 -2.28 -29.77
N PHE A 8 1.51 -2.78 -29.58
CA PHE A 8 2.35 -2.49 -28.41
C PHE A 8 2.85 -1.04 -28.39
N ILE A 9 3.32 -0.51 -29.54
CA ILE A 9 3.78 0.88 -29.67
C ILE A 9 2.61 1.87 -29.46
N ARG A 10 1.39 1.54 -29.91
CA ARG A 10 0.20 2.36 -29.64
C ARG A 10 -0.18 2.41 -28.16
N ASN A 11 0.07 1.33 -27.41
CA ASN A 11 -0.33 1.20 -26.00
C ASN A 11 0.77 1.59 -24.98
N LEU A 12 2.00 1.89 -25.44
CA LEU A 12 3.10 2.35 -24.58
C LEU A 12 2.75 3.62 -23.76
N HIS A 13 1.80 4.42 -24.24
CA HIS A 13 1.34 5.63 -23.56
C HIS A 13 0.53 5.36 -22.27
N ILE A 14 -0.10 4.19 -22.16
CA ILE A 14 -0.88 3.76 -20.98
C ILE A 14 0.08 3.32 -19.86
N MET A 15 1.17 2.64 -20.23
CA MET A 15 2.23 2.18 -19.32
C MET A 15 3.04 3.36 -18.72
N ARG A 16 3.14 4.48 -19.43
CA ARG A 16 3.94 5.66 -19.03
C ARG A 16 3.53 6.30 -17.69
N ARG A 17 2.33 6.01 -17.17
CA ARG A 17 1.85 6.50 -15.85
C ARG A 17 2.21 5.59 -14.68
N SER A 18 2.64 4.35 -14.93
CA SER A 18 2.92 3.33 -13.92
C SER A 18 4.42 2.97 -13.82
N ILE A 19 5.24 3.47 -14.76
CA ILE A 19 6.64 3.07 -14.94
C ILE A 19 7.70 3.78 -14.05
N PRO A 20 7.50 4.94 -13.37
CA PRO A 20 8.64 5.56 -12.67
C PRO A 20 9.17 4.68 -11.52
N LEU A 21 8.31 3.90 -10.86
CA LEU A 21 8.73 2.90 -9.87
C LEU A 21 9.46 1.73 -10.53
N LEU A 22 8.92 1.15 -11.60
CA LEU A 22 9.54 0.01 -12.28
C LEU A 22 10.89 0.39 -12.91
N SER A 23 11.01 1.57 -13.50
CA SER A 23 12.26 2.07 -14.12
C SER A 23 13.31 2.45 -13.08
N LEU A 24 12.93 3.05 -11.95
CA LEU A 24 13.84 3.28 -10.83
C LEU A 24 14.27 1.95 -10.18
N PHE A 25 13.35 0.97 -10.07
CA PHE A 25 13.67 -0.35 -9.55
C PHE A 25 14.55 -1.16 -10.51
N ILE A 26 14.32 -1.07 -11.83
CA ILE A 26 15.17 -1.67 -12.87
C ILE A 26 16.55 -1.01 -12.85
N LEU A 27 16.65 0.30 -12.61
CA LEU A 27 17.93 1.00 -12.45
C LEU A 27 18.65 0.60 -11.18
N ILE A 28 17.96 0.49 -10.03
CA ILE A 28 18.54 0.04 -8.77
C ILE A 28 18.95 -1.42 -8.85
N SER A 29 18.10 -2.29 -9.41
CA SER A 29 18.42 -3.71 -9.61
C SER A 29 19.54 -3.90 -10.63
N ALA A 30 19.55 -3.15 -11.74
CA ALA A 30 20.68 -3.14 -12.67
C ALA A 30 21.96 -2.64 -12.03
N PHE A 31 21.90 -1.64 -11.14
CA PHE A 31 23.09 -1.12 -10.44
C PHE A 31 23.61 -2.13 -9.39
N THR A 32 22.73 -2.80 -8.65
CA THR A 32 23.11 -3.90 -7.76
C THR A 32 23.69 -5.07 -8.53
N VAL A 33 23.07 -5.47 -9.66
CA VAL A 33 23.54 -6.56 -10.53
C VAL A 33 24.90 -6.24 -11.16
N PHE A 34 25.11 -5.00 -11.63
CA PHE A 34 26.40 -4.53 -12.16
C PHE A 34 27.48 -4.47 -11.07
N SER A 35 27.12 -4.15 -9.82
CA SER A 35 28.06 -4.13 -8.70
C SER A 35 28.47 -5.55 -8.27
N THR A 36 27.57 -6.54 -8.36
CA THR A 36 27.85 -7.95 -8.06
C THR A 36 28.60 -8.69 -9.17
N LEU A 37 28.39 -8.35 -10.45
CA LEU A 37 29.06 -9.00 -11.59
C LEU A 37 30.55 -8.64 -11.74
N ARG A 38 31.06 -7.64 -11.00
CA ARG A 38 32.45 -7.17 -11.12
C ARG A 38 33.44 -7.95 -10.25
N TRP A 39 33.01 -9.00 -9.54
CA TRP A 39 33.86 -9.81 -8.65
C TRP A 39 34.19 -11.18 -9.29
N ASN A 40 35.47 -11.53 -9.30
CA ASN A 40 36.10 -12.56 -10.13
C ASN A 40 35.54 -13.99 -9.94
N PHE A 41 35.37 -14.71 -11.06
CA PHE A 41 35.22 -16.17 -11.07
C PHE A 41 36.50 -16.83 -10.54
N VAL A 42 36.40 -17.63 -9.47
CA VAL A 42 37.53 -18.42 -8.96
C VAL A 42 37.25 -19.90 -9.24
N VAL A 43 38.03 -20.48 -10.16
CA VAL A 43 38.06 -21.93 -10.39
C VAL A 43 39.08 -22.53 -9.41
N ARG A 44 38.63 -23.34 -8.45
CA ARG A 44 39.53 -24.08 -7.56
C ARG A 44 39.98 -25.37 -8.24
N GLN A 45 41.28 -25.47 -8.53
CA GLN A 45 41.90 -26.69 -9.01
C GLN A 45 42.26 -27.63 -7.86
N MET A 46 42.27 -28.94 -8.14
CA MET A 46 42.67 -30.00 -7.22
C MET A 46 43.98 -29.65 -6.50
N ARG A 47 43.94 -29.56 -5.17
CA ARG A 47 45.11 -29.75 -4.31
C ARG A 47 44.78 -30.88 -3.36
N VAL A 48 45.53 -31.97 -3.45
CA VAL A 48 45.66 -32.91 -2.34
C VAL A 48 46.49 -32.16 -1.29
N PRO A 49 45.93 -31.76 -0.13
CA PRO A 49 46.72 -31.09 0.89
C PRO A 49 47.81 -32.05 1.35
N GLY A 50 49.02 -31.53 1.57
CA GLY A 50 50.05 -32.30 2.28
C GLY A 50 49.56 -32.69 3.68
N PRO A 51 50.11 -33.75 4.30
CA PRO A 51 49.79 -34.07 5.68
C PRO A 51 50.05 -32.86 6.59
N TRP A 52 49.11 -32.53 7.47
CA TRP A 52 49.44 -31.63 8.57
C TRP A 52 50.30 -32.42 9.54
N ILE A 53 51.59 -32.12 9.53
CA ILE A 53 52.57 -32.68 10.45
C ILE A 53 52.86 -31.57 11.46
N PRO A 54 52.68 -31.80 12.77
CA PRO A 54 53.15 -30.88 13.79
C PRO A 54 54.68 -30.82 13.73
N THR A 55 55.24 -29.99 12.85
CA THR A 55 56.67 -29.76 12.72
C THR A 55 57.07 -28.57 13.58
N GLU A 56 58.27 -28.64 14.16
CA GLU A 56 58.89 -27.59 14.99
C GLU A 56 58.99 -26.21 14.30
N GLY A 57 58.75 -26.14 12.98
CA GLY A 57 58.80 -24.90 12.17
C GLY A 57 57.55 -24.03 12.19
N ASN A 58 56.41 -24.51 12.69
CA ASN A 58 55.22 -23.68 12.96
C ASN A 58 55.22 -23.23 14.42
N SER A 59 56.30 -22.57 14.84
CA SER A 59 56.32 -21.86 16.12
C SER A 59 55.15 -20.89 16.14
N LEU A 60 54.33 -20.93 17.19
CA LEU A 60 53.34 -19.90 17.56
C LEU A 60 53.96 -18.53 17.27
N GLY A 61 53.62 -17.90 16.14
CA GLY A 61 54.31 -16.70 15.68
C GLY A 61 54.31 -15.63 16.76
N ALA A 62 55.47 -15.35 17.36
CA ALA A 62 55.83 -14.24 18.26
C ALA A 62 54.72 -13.56 19.09
N GLY A 63 53.72 -14.30 19.61
CA GLY A 63 52.45 -13.67 19.99
C GLY A 63 51.72 -14.19 21.22
N PHE A 64 52.15 -15.29 21.86
CA PHE A 64 51.54 -15.74 23.11
C PHE A 64 52.36 -15.29 24.32
N LEU A 65 51.75 -14.47 25.16
CA LEU A 65 52.29 -14.04 26.45
C LEU A 65 51.13 -13.85 27.44
N PRO A 66 50.94 -14.69 28.49
CA PRO A 66 51.36 -16.08 28.76
C PRO A 66 50.21 -17.11 28.59
N LEU A 67 50.53 -18.42 28.67
CA LEU A 67 49.56 -19.53 28.79
C LEU A 67 49.18 -19.72 30.27
N ALA A 68 47.91 -19.49 30.58
CA ALA A 68 47.39 -19.53 31.93
C ALA A 68 46.55 -20.79 32.20
N TRP A 69 46.56 -21.34 33.43
CA TRP A 69 45.67 -22.44 33.81
C TRP A 69 45.10 -22.33 35.22
N SER A 70 44.00 -23.05 35.46
CA SER A 70 43.32 -23.18 36.76
C SER A 70 42.69 -24.57 36.91
N PRO A 71 42.57 -25.12 38.13
CA PRO A 71 43.08 -24.58 39.40
C PRO A 71 44.56 -24.94 39.61
N LYS A 72 45.21 -24.28 40.58
CA LYS A 72 46.58 -24.60 40.99
C LYS A 72 46.61 -25.95 41.72
N ASN A 73 47.27 -26.93 41.12
CA ASN A 73 47.42 -28.31 41.61
C ASN A 73 48.81 -28.85 41.18
N PRO A 74 49.55 -29.53 42.06
CA PRO A 74 50.90 -30.04 41.76
C PRO A 74 50.94 -31.09 40.64
N ASN A 75 49.88 -31.88 40.45
CA ASN A 75 49.76 -32.83 39.34
C ASN A 75 49.47 -32.12 38.00
N LEU A 76 48.61 -31.08 38.01
CA LEU A 76 48.39 -30.24 36.82
C LEU A 76 49.65 -29.44 36.47
N GLU A 77 50.42 -29.01 37.46
CA GLU A 77 51.71 -28.32 37.26
C GLU A 77 52.73 -29.22 36.56
N LYS A 78 52.80 -30.52 36.89
CA LYS A 78 53.61 -31.50 36.13
C LYS A 78 53.18 -31.60 34.66
N ILE A 79 51.86 -31.66 34.40
CA ILE A 79 51.32 -31.69 33.02
C ILE A 79 51.70 -30.42 32.28
N MET A 80 51.50 -29.25 32.88
CA MET A 80 51.82 -27.97 32.26
C MET A 80 53.34 -27.78 32.06
N ASN A 81 54.18 -28.33 32.94
CA ASN A 81 55.63 -28.33 32.75
C ASN A 81 56.07 -29.18 31.55
N TYR A 82 55.40 -30.30 31.25
CA TYR A 82 55.61 -31.02 29.99
C TYR A 82 55.22 -30.18 28.78
N VAL A 83 54.12 -29.42 28.86
CA VAL A 83 53.72 -28.49 27.78
C VAL A 83 54.75 -27.39 27.61
N ASN A 84 55.26 -26.79 28.67
CA ASN A 84 56.30 -25.76 28.62
C ASN A 84 57.60 -26.31 28.02
N ALA A 85 58.03 -27.51 28.44
CA ALA A 85 59.23 -28.15 27.89
C ALA A 85 59.18 -28.35 26.37
N GLU A 86 57.99 -28.57 25.79
CA GLU A 86 57.81 -28.72 24.34
C GLU A 86 57.51 -27.42 23.59
N THR A 87 56.99 -26.39 24.27
CA THR A 87 56.45 -25.18 23.59
C THR A 87 57.22 -23.91 23.90
N GLY A 88 57.98 -23.85 25.00
CA GLY A 88 58.68 -22.66 25.48
C GLY A 88 57.77 -21.52 25.95
N LEU A 89 56.49 -21.78 26.23
CA LEU A 89 55.51 -20.77 26.62
C LEU A 89 55.65 -20.34 28.09
N GLU A 90 55.52 -19.03 28.35
CA GLU A 90 55.39 -18.53 29.73
C GLU A 90 54.11 -19.07 30.39
N LEU A 91 54.26 -19.61 31.59
CA LEU A 91 53.23 -20.31 32.33
C LEU A 91 52.72 -19.45 33.51
N ALA A 92 51.40 -19.30 33.64
CA ALA A 92 50.76 -18.65 34.79
C ALA A 92 49.66 -19.54 35.42
N SER A 93 49.76 -19.83 36.72
CA SER A 93 48.74 -20.60 37.45
C SER A 93 47.83 -19.70 38.28
N PHE A 94 46.55 -20.05 38.33
CA PHE A 94 45.54 -19.37 39.14
C PHE A 94 44.82 -20.37 40.06
N PRO A 95 44.43 -19.96 41.28
CA PRO A 95 43.78 -20.85 42.25
C PRO A 95 42.35 -21.23 41.86
N ASN A 96 41.65 -20.39 41.10
CA ASN A 96 40.26 -20.62 40.67
C ASN A 96 40.01 -20.08 39.26
N SER A 97 38.97 -20.63 38.62
CA SER A 97 38.57 -20.26 37.27
C SER A 97 38.19 -18.78 37.10
N ASN A 98 37.65 -18.14 38.15
CA ASN A 98 37.28 -16.72 38.12
C ASN A 98 38.49 -15.78 37.98
N GLU A 99 39.61 -16.09 38.65
CA GLU A 99 40.86 -15.33 38.54
C GLU A 99 41.53 -15.54 37.19
N LEU A 100 41.49 -16.77 36.67
CA LEU A 100 41.90 -17.07 35.30
C LEU A 100 41.10 -16.23 34.28
N VAL A 101 39.78 -16.14 34.45
CA VAL A 101 38.91 -15.32 33.57
C VAL A 101 39.24 -13.83 33.69
N LYS A 102 39.46 -13.29 34.90
CA LYS A 102 39.89 -11.90 35.08
C LYS A 102 41.24 -11.62 34.41
N PHE A 103 42.17 -12.56 34.50
CA PHE A 103 43.48 -12.44 33.87
C PHE A 103 43.39 -12.38 32.34
N ILE A 104 42.65 -13.31 31.74
CA ILE A 104 42.41 -13.35 30.29
C ILE A 104 41.64 -12.10 29.84
N GLY A 105 40.61 -11.70 30.61
CA GLY A 105 39.79 -10.52 30.36
C GLY A 105 40.59 -9.22 30.35
N ASN A 106 41.46 -8.98 31.34
CA ASN A 106 42.27 -7.76 31.42
C ASN A 106 43.27 -7.64 30.25
N ARG A 107 43.88 -8.75 29.82
CA ARG A 107 44.82 -8.73 28.69
C ARG A 107 44.14 -8.69 27.33
N SER A 108 42.91 -9.20 27.22
CA SER A 108 42.09 -9.06 26.01
C SER A 108 41.84 -7.59 25.62
N ALA A 109 41.76 -6.68 26.61
CA ALA A 109 41.63 -5.24 26.38
C ALA A 109 42.89 -4.59 25.78
N THR A 110 44.06 -5.21 25.97
CA THR A 110 45.36 -4.73 25.47
C THR A 110 45.80 -5.35 24.14
N MET A 111 44.94 -6.16 23.49
CA MET A 111 45.25 -6.99 22.31
C MET A 111 46.45 -7.94 22.49
N LEU A 112 46.87 -8.22 23.74
CA LEU A 112 47.86 -9.25 24.06
C LEU A 112 47.15 -10.60 24.08
N ASN A 113 47.57 -11.54 23.22
CA ASN A 113 46.95 -12.86 23.13
C ASN A 113 47.35 -13.72 24.34
N ALA A 114 46.42 -13.87 25.30
CA ALA A 114 46.52 -14.85 26.38
C ALA A 114 45.62 -16.07 26.07
N ALA A 115 46.13 -17.28 26.32
CA ALA A 115 45.36 -18.51 26.27
C ALA A 115 45.12 -19.03 27.69
N GLY A 116 43.91 -19.48 27.97
CA GLY A 116 43.54 -20.09 29.23
C GLY A 116 43.17 -21.56 29.10
N ILE A 117 43.61 -22.39 30.04
CA ILE A 117 43.15 -23.77 30.19
C ILE A 117 42.46 -23.89 31.55
N GLN A 118 41.17 -24.21 31.53
CA GLN A 118 40.39 -24.46 32.73
C GLN A 118 40.13 -25.95 32.89
N PHE A 119 40.69 -26.54 33.94
CA PHE A 119 40.33 -27.87 34.44
C PHE A 119 39.16 -27.77 35.44
N ASP A 120 38.68 -28.89 35.96
CA ASP A 120 37.63 -28.87 36.99
C ASP A 120 38.13 -28.21 38.28
N ASP A 121 37.38 -27.22 38.77
CA ASP A 121 37.77 -26.46 39.99
C ASP A 121 37.83 -27.36 41.24
N ASN A 122 37.18 -28.54 41.22
CA ASN A 122 37.27 -29.57 42.27
C ASN A 122 38.68 -30.19 42.40
N LEU A 123 39.57 -29.95 41.43
CA LEU A 123 40.96 -30.40 41.47
C LEU A 123 41.88 -29.41 42.20
N ALA A 124 41.36 -28.37 42.86
CA ALA A 124 42.19 -27.44 43.61
C ALA A 124 42.90 -28.11 44.81
N GLY A 125 44.18 -27.80 45.01
CA GLY A 125 45.00 -28.40 46.07
C GLY A 125 45.69 -29.71 45.66
N ASP A 126 46.03 -30.56 46.62
CA ASP A 126 46.79 -31.81 46.40
C ASP A 126 45.85 -33.01 46.12
N VAL A 127 44.96 -32.84 45.14
CA VAL A 127 44.00 -33.86 44.71
C VAL A 127 44.57 -34.62 43.50
N ALA A 128 44.49 -35.96 43.54
CA ALA A 128 44.89 -36.81 42.41
C ALA A 128 43.94 -36.61 41.21
N LEU A 129 44.48 -36.75 39.99
CA LEU A 129 43.68 -36.70 38.77
C LEU A 129 42.76 -37.93 38.71
N GLY A 130 41.46 -37.69 38.55
CA GLY A 130 40.47 -38.75 38.33
C GLY A 130 40.61 -39.40 36.94
N PRO A 131 39.87 -40.50 36.68
CA PRO A 131 39.92 -41.19 35.40
C PRO A 131 39.33 -40.35 34.24
N GLU A 132 38.42 -39.42 34.54
CA GLU A 132 37.89 -38.47 33.54
C GLU A 132 38.51 -37.09 33.75
N ILE A 133 39.13 -36.54 32.71
CA ILE A 133 39.79 -35.23 32.74
C ILE A 133 39.04 -34.30 31.79
N HIS A 134 38.44 -33.25 32.35
CA HIS A 134 37.76 -32.20 31.58
C HIS A 134 38.72 -31.03 31.33
N VAL A 135 39.07 -30.81 30.07
CA VAL A 135 39.96 -29.73 29.61
C VAL A 135 39.13 -28.70 28.85
N ARG A 136 39.00 -27.50 29.40
CA ARG A 136 38.25 -26.40 28.79
C ARG A 136 39.22 -25.34 28.27
N PHE A 137 39.20 -25.13 26.96
CA PHE A 137 40.06 -24.16 26.29
C PHE A 137 39.36 -22.79 26.23
N ARG A 138 39.94 -21.81 26.92
CA ARG A 138 39.53 -20.41 26.91
C ARG A 138 40.47 -19.60 26.04
N LEU A 139 40.14 -19.53 24.75
CA LEU A 139 40.88 -18.73 23.76
C LEU A 139 40.10 -17.46 23.42
N ILE A 140 40.83 -16.37 23.19
CA ILE A 140 40.25 -15.09 22.74
C ILE A 140 39.90 -15.20 21.25
N ARG A 141 38.66 -14.89 20.90
CA ARG A 141 38.20 -14.87 19.50
C ARG A 141 38.53 -13.51 18.87
N LEU A 142 39.67 -13.40 18.18
CA LEU A 142 40.03 -12.19 17.42
C LEU A 142 39.01 -12.02 16.26
N THR A 143 38.13 -11.03 16.40
CA THR A 143 37.24 -10.47 15.37
C THR A 143 36.16 -11.36 14.73
N LYS A 144 35.03 -10.70 14.47
CA LYS A 144 33.80 -11.19 13.82
C LYS A 144 34.00 -11.44 12.32
N GLY A 145 34.64 -12.55 11.97
CA GLY A 145 34.41 -13.19 10.67
C GLY A 145 33.31 -14.26 10.72
N ALA A 146 32.53 -14.35 11.80
CA ALA A 146 31.91 -15.62 12.18
C ALA A 146 30.56 -15.52 12.89
N LEU A 147 29.57 -14.85 12.27
CA LEU A 147 28.19 -15.31 12.43
C LEU A 147 27.55 -15.81 11.13
N HIS A 148 28.15 -15.53 9.98
CA HIS A 148 27.81 -16.12 8.70
C HIS A 148 29.03 -15.93 7.77
N LYS A 149 29.96 -16.89 7.72
CA LYS A 149 30.11 -17.75 6.52
C LYS A 149 28.74 -18.05 5.85
N LEU A 150 28.01 -17.03 5.39
CA LEU A 150 27.04 -17.19 4.31
C LEU A 150 27.88 -17.20 3.04
N TYR A 151 28.46 -18.37 2.80
CA TYR A 151 28.86 -18.84 1.50
C TYR A 151 29.85 -17.98 0.71
N GLY A 152 31.13 -18.28 0.89
CA GLY A 152 32.19 -17.73 0.03
C GLY A 152 33.53 -17.72 0.73
N GLU A 153 34.48 -18.42 0.13
CA GLU A 153 35.86 -18.65 0.57
C GLU A 153 36.72 -17.37 0.48
N ILE A 154 37.79 -17.28 1.28
CA ILE A 154 39.14 -16.90 0.79
C ILE A 154 40.19 -17.68 1.60
N ASP A 155 41.09 -18.36 0.89
CA ASP A 155 42.40 -18.78 1.40
C ASP A 155 43.26 -17.54 1.67
N ASP A 156 42.98 -16.79 2.74
CA ASP A 156 44.05 -16.01 3.36
C ASP A 156 44.66 -16.89 4.43
N PRO A 157 45.93 -17.31 4.28
CA PRO A 157 46.70 -17.99 5.32
C PRO A 157 46.80 -17.16 6.62
N VAL A 158 46.30 -15.92 6.61
CA VAL A 158 46.58 -14.89 7.61
C VAL A 158 45.53 -14.86 8.73
N ASP A 159 44.23 -15.12 8.48
CA ASP A 159 43.19 -14.83 9.51
C ASP A 159 42.34 -16.02 9.99
N ALA A 160 41.87 -16.93 9.13
CA ALA A 160 41.10 -18.10 9.59
C ALA A 160 41.99 -19.26 10.09
N GLY A 161 43.17 -19.43 9.48
CA GLY A 161 44.16 -20.44 9.88
C GLY A 161 44.66 -20.26 11.30
N ASN A 162 44.61 -19.05 11.86
CA ASN A 162 45.19 -18.77 13.16
C ASN A 162 44.42 -19.36 14.35
N TYR A 163 43.07 -19.41 14.38
CA TYR A 163 42.37 -19.92 15.58
C TYR A 163 42.34 -21.45 15.65
N GLU A 164 41.94 -22.11 14.56
CA GLU A 164 41.82 -23.58 14.52
C GLU A 164 43.19 -24.26 14.62
N GLU A 165 44.23 -23.72 13.96
CA GLU A 165 45.59 -24.28 14.08
C GLU A 165 46.19 -24.04 15.46
N ARG A 166 45.95 -22.87 16.09
CA ARG A 166 46.42 -22.60 17.47
C ARG A 166 45.68 -23.47 18.49
N PHE A 167 44.36 -23.64 18.32
CA PHE A 167 43.56 -24.53 19.15
C PHE A 167 44.06 -25.98 19.02
N MET A 168 44.25 -26.46 17.78
CA MET A 168 44.71 -27.82 17.50
C MET A 168 46.11 -28.08 18.03
N TYR A 169 47.02 -27.10 17.89
CA TYR A 169 48.37 -27.18 18.45
C TYR A 169 48.32 -27.32 19.97
N LEU A 170 47.56 -26.46 20.66
CA LEU A 170 47.45 -26.51 22.11
C LEU A 170 46.74 -27.80 22.59
N GLN A 171 45.74 -28.26 21.84
CA GLN A 171 45.07 -29.55 22.07
C GLN A 171 46.04 -30.73 21.97
N ASP A 172 46.86 -30.79 20.92
CA ASP A 172 47.87 -31.85 20.73
C ASP A 172 48.87 -31.86 21.89
N LYS A 173 49.43 -30.69 22.23
CA LYS A 173 50.43 -30.56 23.31
C LYS A 173 49.88 -30.95 24.69
N ILE A 174 48.67 -30.50 25.04
CA ILE A 174 48.04 -30.87 26.32
C ILE A 174 47.68 -32.36 26.33
N SER A 175 47.12 -32.89 25.24
CA SER A 175 46.76 -34.31 25.17
C SER A 175 47.98 -35.22 25.30
N ARG A 176 49.10 -34.90 24.63
CA ARG A 176 50.36 -35.62 24.78
C ARG A 176 50.95 -35.49 26.18
N ALA A 177 50.87 -34.31 26.81
CA ALA A 177 51.32 -34.10 28.18
C ALA A 177 50.51 -34.95 29.19
N ILE A 178 49.19 -35.07 29.00
CA ILE A 178 48.33 -35.95 29.82
C ILE A 178 48.70 -37.43 29.60
N LEU A 179 48.96 -37.86 28.36
CA LEU A 179 49.40 -39.22 28.07
C LEU A 179 50.74 -39.55 28.73
N ARG A 180 51.73 -38.64 28.65
CA ARG A 180 53.04 -38.81 29.30
C ARG A 180 52.97 -38.80 30.81
N PHE A 181 52.08 -38.02 31.40
CA PHE A 181 51.84 -38.03 32.85
C PHE A 181 51.39 -39.42 33.34
N HIS A 182 50.68 -40.18 32.51
CA HIS A 182 50.26 -41.56 32.78
C HIS A 182 51.24 -42.62 32.24
N ASP A 183 52.45 -42.23 31.85
CA ASP A 183 53.49 -43.11 31.30
C ASP A 183 53.09 -43.87 30.02
N VAL A 184 52.15 -43.31 29.25
CA VAL A 184 51.70 -43.86 27.97
C VAL A 184 52.65 -43.41 26.84
N LYS A 185 53.13 -44.35 26.03
CA LYS A 185 53.98 -44.05 24.86
C LYS A 185 53.20 -43.25 23.83
N VAL A 186 53.70 -42.06 23.50
CA VAL A 186 53.12 -41.18 22.48
C VAL A 186 53.55 -41.66 21.09
N THR A 187 52.60 -42.21 20.33
CA THR A 187 52.76 -42.51 18.90
C THR A 187 52.59 -41.24 18.07
N ASP A 188 53.20 -41.19 16.88
CA ASP A 188 53.03 -40.05 15.98
C ASP A 188 51.64 -40.10 15.33
N ILE A 189 50.80 -39.10 15.66
CA ILE A 189 49.44 -38.93 15.15
C ILE A 189 49.47 -37.85 14.07
N GLN A 190 49.16 -38.22 12.84
CA GLN A 190 49.03 -37.29 11.71
C GLN A 190 47.57 -36.92 11.50
N LEU A 191 47.30 -35.65 11.19
CA LEU A 191 45.98 -35.19 10.78
C LEU A 191 45.95 -34.99 9.26
N ARG A 192 44.94 -35.58 8.60
CA ARG A 192 44.71 -35.42 7.17
C ARG A 192 43.26 -35.08 6.87
N GLN A 193 43.04 -34.23 5.88
CA GLN A 193 41.70 -33.95 5.38
C GLN A 193 41.20 -35.12 4.53
N LEU A 194 39.90 -35.42 4.61
CA LEU A 194 39.23 -36.34 3.68
C LEU A 194 39.28 -35.79 2.24
N PRO A 195 39.43 -36.65 1.22
CA PRO A 195 39.53 -36.19 -0.18
C PRO A 195 38.20 -35.60 -0.67
N GLU A 196 38.31 -34.56 -1.49
CA GLU A 196 37.18 -33.85 -2.09
C GLU A 196 37.26 -33.92 -3.63
N PRO A 197 36.15 -34.22 -4.34
CA PRO A 197 36.08 -34.09 -5.78
C PRO A 197 36.18 -32.61 -6.18
N SER A 198 36.65 -32.33 -7.39
CA SER A 198 36.65 -30.98 -7.93
C SER A 198 35.20 -30.47 -8.07
N TYR A 199 34.84 -29.42 -7.34
CA TYR A 199 33.55 -28.76 -7.46
C TYR A 199 33.73 -27.27 -7.78
N ILE A 200 32.82 -26.71 -8.58
CA ILE A 200 32.78 -25.28 -8.86
C ILE A 200 31.95 -24.65 -7.74
N LYS A 201 32.60 -23.92 -6.83
CA LYS A 201 31.89 -23.12 -5.84
C LYS A 201 31.43 -21.84 -6.51
N ALA A 202 30.25 -21.87 -7.11
CA ALA A 202 29.68 -20.67 -7.69
C ALA A 202 29.40 -19.67 -6.55
N PHE A 203 29.64 -18.38 -6.81
CA PHE A 203 29.10 -17.21 -6.08
C PHE A 203 27.55 -17.18 -6.03
N GLY A 204 26.92 -18.31 -6.38
CA GLY A 204 25.50 -18.59 -6.39
C GLY A 204 24.87 -18.30 -5.05
N GLU A 205 25.56 -18.47 -3.93
CA GLU A 205 24.92 -18.54 -2.61
C GLU A 205 24.50 -17.21 -1.96
N LEU A 206 25.15 -16.10 -2.31
CA LEU A 206 24.66 -14.77 -1.93
C LEU A 206 23.65 -14.22 -2.96
N SER A 207 23.80 -14.59 -4.23
CA SER A 207 22.88 -14.24 -5.32
C SER A 207 21.53 -14.95 -5.14
N ILE A 208 21.57 -16.23 -4.75
CA ILE A 208 20.52 -17.04 -4.14
C ILE A 208 19.63 -16.14 -3.27
N ILE A 209 20.22 -15.43 -2.30
CA ILE A 209 19.48 -14.68 -1.27
C ILE A 209 18.72 -13.43 -1.79
N LEU A 210 19.20 -12.79 -2.85
CA LEU A 210 18.66 -11.48 -3.26
C LEU A 210 17.57 -11.57 -4.34
N TYR A 211 17.60 -12.60 -5.19
CA TYR A 211 16.77 -12.66 -6.39
C TYR A 211 15.28 -13.02 -6.16
N PRO A 212 14.88 -13.90 -5.23
CA PRO A 212 13.46 -14.13 -4.93
C PRO A 212 12.78 -12.91 -4.29
N ILE A 213 13.55 -12.05 -3.59
CA ILE A 213 13.06 -10.76 -3.08
C ILE A 213 12.78 -9.82 -4.26
N LEU A 214 13.68 -9.77 -5.25
CA LEU A 214 13.47 -9.00 -6.49
C LEU A 214 12.31 -9.55 -7.33
N PHE A 215 12.15 -10.88 -7.41
CA PHE A 215 11.00 -11.54 -8.04
C PHE A 215 9.69 -11.17 -7.33
N CYS A 216 9.64 -11.29 -6.01
CA CYS A 216 8.49 -10.87 -5.21
C CYS A 216 8.19 -9.38 -5.45
N ALA A 217 9.20 -8.52 -5.52
CA ALA A 217 9.01 -7.09 -5.80
C ALA A 217 8.44 -6.83 -7.22
N ALA A 218 8.92 -7.53 -8.25
CA ALA A 218 8.43 -7.41 -9.62
C ALA A 218 6.97 -7.89 -9.73
N VAL A 219 6.66 -9.04 -9.13
CA VAL A 219 5.33 -9.63 -9.09
C VAL A 219 4.36 -8.76 -8.27
N VAL A 220 4.81 -8.18 -7.16
CA VAL A 220 4.02 -7.19 -6.39
C VAL A 220 3.66 -5.99 -7.26
N GLY A 221 4.57 -5.50 -8.10
CA GLY A 221 4.28 -4.42 -9.06
C GLY A 221 3.15 -4.78 -10.04
N VAL A 222 3.16 -6.01 -10.55
CA VAL A 222 2.09 -6.55 -11.42
C VAL A 222 0.78 -6.66 -10.65
N TYR A 223 0.78 -7.29 -9.46
CA TYR A 223 -0.42 -7.41 -8.63
C TYR A 223 -1.03 -6.06 -8.23
N ILE A 224 -0.20 -5.06 -7.92
CA ILE A 224 -0.66 -3.69 -7.66
C ILE A 224 -1.35 -3.12 -8.90
N ALA A 225 -0.77 -3.29 -10.10
CA ALA A 225 -1.36 -2.81 -11.34
C ALA A 225 -2.73 -3.46 -11.63
N ILE A 226 -2.83 -4.78 -11.46
CA ILE A 226 -4.08 -5.55 -11.61
C ILE A 226 -5.13 -5.06 -10.61
N THR A 227 -4.75 -5.01 -9.33
CA THR A 227 -5.63 -4.57 -8.25
C THR A 227 -6.12 -3.14 -8.49
N LEU A 228 -5.24 -2.23 -8.93
CA LEU A 228 -5.63 -0.87 -9.30
C LEU A 228 -6.56 -0.82 -10.52
N SER A 229 -6.39 -1.72 -11.49
CA SER A 229 -7.29 -1.84 -12.64
C SER A 229 -8.69 -2.25 -12.20
N ILE A 230 -8.79 -3.32 -11.40
CA ILE A 230 -10.04 -3.82 -10.82
C ILE A 230 -10.69 -2.75 -9.93
N ILE A 231 -9.91 -2.08 -9.07
CA ILE A 231 -10.41 -1.01 -8.20
C ILE A 231 -10.89 0.19 -9.02
N ARG A 232 -10.18 0.59 -10.08
CA ARG A 232 -10.62 1.69 -10.95
C ARG A 232 -11.93 1.38 -11.64
N GLU A 233 -12.09 0.17 -12.17
CA GLU A 233 -13.34 -0.25 -12.81
C GLU A 233 -14.48 -0.34 -11.79
N ARG A 234 -14.19 -0.85 -10.59
CA ARG A 234 -15.12 -0.89 -9.45
C ARG A 234 -15.55 0.50 -9.00
N ASN A 235 -14.60 1.43 -8.80
CA ASN A 235 -14.88 2.81 -8.38
C ASN A 235 -15.69 3.58 -9.44
N ARG A 236 -15.53 3.22 -10.72
CA ARG A 236 -16.32 3.78 -11.83
C ARG A 236 -17.68 3.09 -12.01
N GLN A 237 -18.02 2.08 -11.22
CA GLN A 237 -19.29 1.32 -11.29
C GLN A 237 -19.59 0.71 -12.67
N ILE A 238 -18.56 0.50 -13.51
CA ILE A 238 -18.75 0.04 -14.90
C ILE A 238 -19.39 -1.36 -14.92
N ARG A 239 -19.02 -2.21 -13.97
CA ARG A 239 -19.63 -3.53 -13.76
C ARG A 239 -21.15 -3.49 -13.73
N GLU A 240 -21.74 -2.52 -13.03
CA GLU A 240 -23.19 -2.43 -12.86
C GLU A 240 -23.86 -2.17 -14.21
N SER A 241 -23.26 -1.30 -15.02
CA SER A 241 -23.69 -1.06 -16.40
C SER A 241 -23.60 -2.31 -17.29
N LEU A 242 -22.59 -3.16 -17.07
CA LEU A 242 -22.39 -4.41 -17.81
C LEU A 242 -23.41 -5.49 -17.38
N GLU A 243 -23.67 -5.63 -16.08
CA GLU A 243 -24.69 -6.54 -15.56
C GLU A 243 -26.11 -6.13 -15.99
N MET A 244 -26.39 -4.82 -16.03
CA MET A 244 -27.63 -4.28 -16.59
C MET A 244 -27.76 -4.54 -18.08
N SER A 245 -26.63 -4.63 -18.80
CA SER A 245 -26.60 -4.99 -20.23
C SER A 245 -26.60 -6.50 -20.48
N GLY A 246 -26.73 -7.33 -19.44
CA GLY A 246 -26.88 -8.80 -19.55
C GLY A 246 -25.58 -9.61 -19.41
N VAL A 247 -24.44 -8.98 -19.13
CA VAL A 247 -23.16 -9.68 -18.91
C VAL A 247 -23.20 -10.44 -17.58
N SER A 248 -22.79 -11.71 -17.59
CA SER A 248 -22.73 -12.53 -16.38
C SER A 248 -21.45 -12.28 -15.59
N LEU A 249 -21.54 -12.43 -14.26
CA LEU A 249 -20.40 -12.28 -13.36
C LEU A 249 -19.24 -13.24 -13.69
N VAL A 250 -19.56 -14.48 -14.08
CA VAL A 250 -18.55 -15.49 -14.46
C VAL A 250 -17.75 -15.04 -15.67
N MET A 251 -18.40 -14.39 -16.64
CA MET A 251 -17.75 -13.87 -17.84
C MET A 251 -16.81 -12.69 -17.52
N LEU A 252 -17.17 -11.86 -16.54
CA LEU A 252 -16.31 -10.78 -16.06
C LEU A 252 -15.06 -11.35 -15.40
N TRP A 253 -15.20 -12.25 -14.41
CA TRP A 253 -14.04 -12.88 -13.74
C TRP A 253 -13.17 -13.69 -14.71
N GLY A 254 -13.79 -14.40 -15.66
CA GLY A 254 -13.08 -15.10 -16.72
C GLY A 254 -12.27 -14.15 -17.61
N ALA A 255 -12.85 -13.01 -18.02
CA ALA A 255 -12.13 -12.02 -18.83
C ALA A 255 -10.90 -11.46 -18.10
N TRP A 256 -11.00 -11.21 -16.79
CA TRP A 256 -9.86 -10.81 -15.96
C TRP A 256 -8.80 -11.91 -15.87
N LEU A 257 -9.20 -13.16 -15.64
CA LEU A 257 -8.27 -14.29 -15.59
C LEU A 257 -7.45 -14.41 -16.89
N PHE A 258 -8.12 -14.36 -18.04
CA PHE A 258 -7.46 -14.53 -19.34
C PHE A 258 -6.61 -13.33 -19.77
N THR A 259 -7.04 -12.10 -19.51
CA THR A 259 -6.27 -10.90 -19.92
C THR A 259 -4.99 -10.73 -19.11
N GLU A 260 -5.03 -11.12 -17.84
CA GLU A 260 -3.92 -10.94 -16.91
C GLU A 260 -2.89 -12.08 -16.98
N GLU A 261 -3.31 -13.29 -17.38
CA GLU A 261 -2.41 -14.40 -17.67
C GLU A 261 -1.37 -14.01 -18.73
N TYR A 262 -1.70 -13.23 -19.75
CA TYR A 262 -0.70 -12.83 -20.76
C TYR A 262 0.38 -11.88 -20.22
N CYS A 263 0.06 -11.01 -19.25
CA CYS A 263 1.06 -10.12 -18.63
C CYS A 263 1.95 -10.88 -17.64
N ALA A 264 1.35 -11.80 -16.87
CA ALA A 264 2.09 -12.71 -15.99
C ALA A 264 2.94 -13.69 -16.81
N ILE A 265 2.40 -14.32 -17.85
CA ILE A 265 3.11 -15.24 -18.75
C ILE A 265 4.20 -14.50 -19.52
N PHE A 266 4.01 -13.25 -19.96
CA PHE A 266 5.07 -12.49 -20.65
C PHE A 266 6.17 -12.02 -19.70
N THR A 267 5.84 -11.65 -18.45
CA THR A 267 6.86 -11.37 -17.42
C THR A 267 7.58 -12.64 -16.99
N ILE A 268 6.88 -13.78 -16.89
CA ILE A 268 7.45 -15.10 -16.64
C ILE A 268 8.29 -15.60 -17.84
N PHE A 269 7.89 -15.34 -19.10
CA PHE A 269 8.59 -15.73 -20.33
C PHE A 269 9.86 -14.88 -20.57
N LEU A 270 9.79 -13.56 -20.34
CA LEU A 270 10.98 -12.70 -20.32
C LEU A 270 11.91 -13.06 -19.16
N LEU A 271 11.37 -13.53 -18.03
CA LEU A 271 12.20 -14.06 -16.95
C LEU A 271 12.84 -15.39 -17.34
N ILE A 272 12.10 -16.36 -17.89
CA ILE A 272 12.59 -17.69 -18.34
C ILE A 272 13.79 -17.57 -19.29
N LEU A 273 13.86 -16.49 -20.08
CA LEU A 273 15.00 -16.14 -20.93
C LEU A 273 16.20 -15.52 -20.18
N SER A 274 16.13 -15.33 -18.86
CA SER A 274 17.11 -14.61 -18.03
C SER A 274 17.40 -15.21 -16.63
N VAL A 275 16.83 -16.37 -16.25
CA VAL A 275 16.93 -16.96 -14.88
C VAL A 275 18.25 -17.76 -14.69
N MET A 276 18.94 -17.73 -13.54
CA MET A 276 18.76 -18.49 -12.27
C MET A 276 19.83 -18.04 -11.22
N PRO A 277 19.79 -18.21 -9.86
CA PRO A 277 18.81 -18.78 -8.87
C PRO A 277 18.81 -18.15 -7.40
N VAL A 278 18.47 -18.89 -6.30
CA VAL A 278 17.46 -18.63 -5.20
C VAL A 278 17.82 -18.90 -3.69
N LEU A 279 17.23 -18.11 -2.74
CA LEU A 279 17.30 -17.95 -1.24
C LEU A 279 17.27 -19.17 -0.29
N THR A 280 17.89 -19.02 0.89
CA THR A 280 17.89 -19.93 2.08
C THR A 280 17.28 -19.27 3.35
N VAL A 281 16.48 -20.01 4.15
CA VAL A 281 16.26 -19.83 5.61
C VAL A 281 15.87 -21.18 6.27
N ASN A 282 16.47 -21.47 7.43
CA ASN A 282 16.34 -22.69 8.23
C ASN A 282 15.09 -22.73 9.14
N GLY A 283 14.48 -23.93 9.30
CA GLY A 283 13.64 -24.26 10.46
C GLY A 283 12.53 -25.33 10.21
N PRO A 284 12.17 -26.13 11.24
CA PRO A 284 11.08 -27.13 11.17
C PRO A 284 9.65 -26.54 11.21
N THR A 285 9.50 -25.21 11.31
CA THR A 285 8.20 -24.49 11.31
C THR A 285 7.62 -24.24 9.91
N ILE A 286 8.30 -24.63 8.83
CA ILE A 286 7.91 -24.34 7.44
C ILE A 286 6.76 -25.26 6.97
N LYS A 287 6.67 -26.49 7.48
CA LYS A 287 5.63 -27.46 7.08
C LYS A 287 4.20 -27.00 7.39
N THR A 288 4.01 -26.16 8.41
CA THR A 288 2.69 -25.62 8.79
C THR A 288 2.21 -24.47 7.90
N PHE A 289 3.09 -23.87 7.08
CA PHE A 289 2.78 -22.71 6.23
C PHE A 289 2.74 -23.01 4.72
N ILE A 290 2.75 -24.29 4.32
CA ILE A 290 2.58 -24.70 2.91
C ILE A 290 1.23 -24.25 2.33
N PHE A 291 0.22 -24.01 3.16
CA PHE A 291 -1.08 -23.49 2.73
C PHE A 291 -1.12 -21.96 2.50
N CYS A 292 0.07 -21.32 2.43
CA CYS A 292 0.23 -19.94 2.02
C CYS A 292 0.90 -19.89 0.63
N PRO A 293 0.25 -19.30 -0.41
CA PRO A 293 0.73 -19.37 -1.80
C PRO A 293 2.15 -18.85 -2.02
N THR A 294 2.48 -17.75 -1.35
CA THR A 294 3.81 -17.14 -1.43
C THR A 294 4.87 -18.08 -0.87
N THR A 295 4.55 -18.80 0.20
CA THR A 295 5.45 -19.71 0.90
C THR A 295 5.61 -21.01 0.11
N ALA A 296 4.52 -21.58 -0.40
CA ALA A 296 4.54 -22.76 -1.28
C ALA A 296 5.37 -22.51 -2.55
N TYR A 297 5.17 -21.37 -3.19
CA TYR A 297 5.92 -20.98 -4.38
C TYR A 297 7.43 -20.85 -4.10
N ILE A 298 7.81 -20.18 -3.00
CA ILE A 298 9.22 -20.04 -2.60
C ILE A 298 9.85 -21.41 -2.31
N ILE A 299 9.13 -22.30 -1.60
CA ILE A 299 9.59 -23.66 -1.30
C ILE A 299 9.74 -24.49 -2.59
N GLY A 300 8.84 -24.34 -3.56
CA GLY A 300 8.91 -25.02 -4.85
C GLY A 300 10.13 -24.60 -5.67
N LEU A 301 10.37 -23.28 -5.78
CA LEU A 301 11.56 -22.75 -6.43
C LEU A 301 12.86 -23.19 -5.74
N TYR A 302 12.89 -23.17 -4.41
CA TYR A 302 14.03 -23.62 -3.62
C TYR A 302 14.37 -25.09 -3.89
N ASN A 303 13.35 -25.97 -3.93
CA ASN A 303 13.53 -27.37 -4.26
C ASN A 303 14.16 -27.54 -5.65
N ILE A 304 13.56 -26.94 -6.69
CA ILE A 304 14.03 -27.02 -8.08
C ILE A 304 15.51 -26.67 -8.17
N PHE A 305 15.86 -25.57 -7.52
CA PHE A 305 17.19 -25.02 -7.56
C PHE A 305 18.24 -25.89 -6.86
N LEU A 306 17.94 -26.40 -5.65
CA LEU A 306 18.85 -27.32 -4.96
C LEU A 306 19.23 -28.50 -5.85
N LYS A 307 18.25 -29.12 -6.53
CA LYS A 307 18.55 -30.23 -7.44
C LYS A 307 19.38 -29.83 -8.66
N GLU A 308 19.24 -28.61 -9.17
CA GLU A 308 20.10 -28.08 -10.24
C GLU A 308 21.54 -27.86 -9.76
N ASN A 309 21.76 -27.31 -8.56
CA ASN A 309 23.10 -27.18 -7.98
C ASN A 309 23.81 -28.52 -7.83
N TYR A 310 23.06 -29.56 -7.48
CA TYR A 310 23.60 -30.92 -7.37
C TYR A 310 23.71 -31.64 -8.72
N MET A 311 23.54 -30.93 -9.85
CA MET A 311 23.62 -31.46 -11.23
C MET A 311 22.62 -32.61 -11.53
N SER A 312 21.61 -32.80 -10.69
CA SER A 312 20.62 -33.87 -10.83
C SER A 312 19.34 -33.41 -11.56
N GLY A 313 18.98 -32.13 -11.42
CA GLY A 313 17.78 -31.52 -12.00
C GLY A 313 16.47 -32.16 -11.54
N TYR A 314 15.34 -31.53 -11.85
CA TYR A 314 14.03 -32.20 -11.77
C TYR A 314 13.57 -32.71 -13.13
N SER A 315 13.14 -33.95 -13.14
CA SER A 315 12.42 -34.60 -14.23
C SER A 315 11.10 -35.13 -13.67
N TRP A 316 10.13 -35.43 -14.54
CA TRP A 316 8.85 -36.01 -14.12
C TRP A 316 9.02 -37.28 -13.26
N ASN A 317 10.12 -38.01 -13.43
CA ASN A 317 10.42 -39.25 -12.72
C ASN A 317 10.93 -39.03 -11.29
N ASN A 318 11.45 -37.85 -10.95
CA ASN A 318 12.10 -37.58 -9.66
C ASN A 318 11.41 -36.45 -8.85
N LEU A 319 10.17 -36.09 -9.21
CA LEU A 319 9.35 -35.07 -8.55
C LEU A 319 9.00 -35.39 -7.09
N ASN A 320 8.90 -36.69 -6.76
CA ASN A 320 8.61 -37.16 -5.40
C ASN A 320 9.86 -37.28 -4.52
N GLN A 321 11.04 -37.09 -5.09
CA GLN A 321 12.30 -37.15 -4.36
C GLN A 321 12.59 -35.78 -3.74
N VAL A 322 12.87 -35.78 -2.44
CA VAL A 322 13.16 -34.58 -1.65
C VAL A 322 14.54 -34.02 -2.03
N ALA A 323 14.65 -32.70 -2.20
CA ALA A 323 15.92 -32.05 -2.50
C ALA A 323 16.84 -31.91 -1.27
N THR A 324 16.28 -31.69 -0.08
CA THR A 324 17.00 -31.61 1.20
C THR A 324 16.21 -32.22 2.36
N TYR A 325 16.90 -32.96 3.23
CA TYR A 325 16.30 -33.61 4.40
C TYR A 325 15.70 -32.59 5.40
N PHE A 326 16.21 -31.35 5.43
CA PHE A 326 15.73 -30.30 6.33
C PHE A 326 14.28 -29.88 6.07
N LEU A 327 13.86 -29.74 4.80
CA LEU A 327 12.46 -29.40 4.48
C LEU A 327 11.56 -30.64 4.44
N ASN A 328 12.07 -31.77 3.93
CA ASN A 328 11.31 -33.02 3.76
C ASN A 328 9.92 -32.80 3.11
N VAL A 329 9.89 -32.02 2.02
CA VAL A 329 8.70 -31.71 1.21
C VAL A 329 9.07 -31.90 -0.27
N PRO A 330 8.46 -32.86 -0.98
CA PRO A 330 8.71 -33.06 -2.41
C PRO A 330 8.00 -32.00 -3.27
N LEU A 331 8.52 -31.76 -4.48
CA LEU A 331 7.97 -30.74 -5.39
C LEU A 331 6.52 -31.05 -5.82
N SER A 332 6.15 -32.34 -5.89
CA SER A 332 4.78 -32.77 -6.19
C SER A 332 3.75 -32.28 -5.15
N MET A 333 4.10 -32.29 -3.87
CA MET A 333 3.24 -31.81 -2.79
C MET A 333 3.03 -30.28 -2.90
N VAL A 334 4.05 -29.55 -3.34
CA VAL A 334 3.96 -28.10 -3.60
C VAL A 334 2.97 -27.81 -4.73
N PHE A 335 3.03 -28.54 -5.84
CA PHE A 335 2.06 -28.34 -6.94
C PHE A 335 0.62 -28.64 -6.53
N VAL A 336 0.41 -29.70 -5.75
CA VAL A 336 -0.93 -30.03 -5.23
C VAL A 336 -1.44 -28.94 -4.29
N ALA A 337 -0.58 -28.42 -3.40
CA ALA A 337 -0.94 -27.31 -2.51
C ALA A 337 -1.35 -26.06 -3.30
N LEU A 338 -0.54 -25.63 -4.27
CA LEU A 338 -0.83 -24.46 -5.12
C LEU A 338 -2.15 -24.62 -5.90
N PHE A 339 -2.45 -25.84 -6.38
CA PHE A 339 -3.70 -26.11 -7.09
C PHE A 339 -4.92 -26.01 -6.16
N ILE A 340 -4.85 -26.62 -4.97
CA ILE A 340 -5.93 -26.56 -3.96
C ILE A 340 -6.17 -25.12 -3.53
N GLU A 341 -5.11 -24.36 -3.28
CA GLU A 341 -5.18 -22.95 -2.93
C GLU A 341 -5.85 -22.11 -4.02
N THR A 342 -5.46 -22.30 -5.29
CA THR A 342 -6.04 -21.54 -6.41
C THR A 342 -7.56 -21.73 -6.49
N ILE A 343 -8.02 -22.97 -6.35
CA ILE A 343 -9.46 -23.28 -6.28
C ILE A 343 -10.10 -22.63 -5.05
N GLY A 344 -9.44 -22.73 -3.89
CA GLY A 344 -9.90 -22.11 -2.65
C GLY A 344 -10.10 -20.60 -2.77
N TYR A 345 -9.10 -19.87 -3.29
CA TYR A 345 -9.19 -18.42 -3.50
C TYR A 345 -10.24 -18.04 -4.55
N LEU A 346 -10.43 -18.83 -5.61
CA LEU A 346 -11.49 -18.58 -6.59
C LEU A 346 -12.89 -18.72 -5.96
N ILE A 347 -13.10 -19.74 -5.13
CA ILE A 347 -14.36 -19.93 -4.40
C ILE A 347 -14.60 -18.78 -3.43
N ILE A 348 -13.56 -18.38 -2.67
CA ILE A 348 -13.63 -17.25 -1.75
C ILE A 348 -13.93 -15.96 -2.50
N ALA A 349 -13.28 -15.70 -3.64
CA ALA A 349 -13.51 -14.50 -4.45
C ALA A 349 -14.97 -14.42 -4.94
N VAL A 350 -15.49 -15.50 -5.51
CA VAL A 350 -16.90 -15.58 -5.97
C VAL A 350 -17.88 -15.44 -4.80
N TYR A 351 -17.56 -16.02 -3.64
CA TYR A 351 -18.38 -15.92 -2.43
C TYR A 351 -18.39 -14.50 -1.85
N LEU A 352 -17.21 -13.91 -1.64
CA LEU A 352 -17.07 -12.55 -1.11
C LEU A 352 -17.72 -11.53 -2.05
N ASP A 353 -17.66 -11.72 -3.35
CA ASP A 353 -18.31 -10.85 -4.31
C ASP A 353 -19.86 -10.91 -4.24
N ALA A 354 -20.41 -12.07 -3.88
CA ALA A 354 -21.85 -12.23 -3.66
C ALA A 354 -22.33 -11.64 -2.32
N VAL A 355 -21.48 -11.64 -1.29
CA VAL A 355 -21.81 -11.22 0.09
C VAL A 355 -21.41 -9.76 0.37
N MET A 356 -20.32 -9.26 -0.19
CA MET A 356 -19.81 -7.91 0.01
C MET A 356 -20.09 -7.00 -1.19
N VAL A 357 -21.33 -6.54 -1.34
CA VAL A 357 -21.72 -5.55 -2.37
C VAL A 357 -21.50 -4.13 -1.82
N TYR A 358 -20.66 -3.32 -2.49
CA TYR A 358 -20.18 -2.02 -1.96
C TYR A 358 -20.94 -0.79 -2.48
N THR A 359 -21.59 -0.86 -3.65
CA THR A 359 -22.17 0.33 -4.31
C THR A 359 -23.65 0.18 -4.64
N VAL A 360 -24.02 -0.78 -5.48
CA VAL A 360 -25.40 -0.91 -5.97
C VAL A 360 -25.77 -2.39 -6.16
N GLY A 361 -26.69 -2.87 -5.34
CA GLY A 361 -27.09 -4.28 -5.26
C GLY A 361 -27.22 -4.71 -3.80
N TYR A 362 -28.03 -5.73 -3.51
CA TYR A 362 -28.18 -6.21 -2.13
C TYR A 362 -27.18 -7.30 -1.85
N PRO A 363 -26.35 -7.16 -0.80
CA PRO A 363 -25.50 -8.25 -0.36
C PRO A 363 -26.38 -9.46 -0.05
N LYS A 364 -26.01 -10.63 -0.61
CA LYS A 364 -26.64 -11.86 -0.18
C LYS A 364 -26.25 -12.12 1.28
N PRO A 365 -27.15 -12.67 2.10
CA PRO A 365 -26.80 -13.03 3.47
C PRO A 365 -25.63 -14.02 3.45
N TRP A 366 -24.69 -13.92 4.40
CA TRP A 366 -23.48 -14.76 4.41
C TRP A 366 -23.78 -16.27 4.28
N ASN A 367 -24.92 -16.73 4.80
CA ASN A 367 -25.39 -18.11 4.73
C ASN A 367 -26.33 -18.41 3.55
N PHE A 368 -26.34 -17.59 2.49
CA PHE A 368 -27.30 -17.76 1.38
C PHE A 368 -27.20 -19.15 0.72
N PHE A 369 -25.99 -19.72 0.67
CA PHE A 369 -25.74 -21.07 0.14
C PHE A 369 -26.27 -22.18 1.07
N CYS A 370 -26.52 -21.91 2.35
CA CYS A 370 -27.18 -22.84 3.26
C CYS A 370 -28.71 -22.74 3.21
N LYS A 371 -29.28 -21.74 2.53
CA LYS A 371 -30.72 -21.57 2.43
C LYS A 371 -31.26 -22.51 1.35
N TRP A 372 -32.18 -23.39 1.71
CA TRP A 372 -32.85 -24.34 0.80
C TRP A 372 -33.41 -23.66 -0.47
N ASN A 373 -33.93 -22.43 -0.33
CA ASN A 373 -34.48 -21.63 -1.43
C ASN A 373 -33.44 -21.21 -2.49
N PHE A 374 -32.14 -21.28 -2.20
CA PHE A 374 -31.08 -20.95 -3.17
C PHE A 374 -30.83 -22.08 -4.17
N TRP A 375 -30.83 -23.33 -3.71
CA TRP A 375 -30.58 -24.50 -4.55
C TRP A 375 -31.82 -24.98 -5.32
N ARG A 376 -33.00 -24.63 -4.83
CA ARG A 376 -34.26 -24.88 -5.55
C ARG A 376 -34.41 -23.85 -6.66
N LYS A 377 -34.65 -24.29 -7.90
CA LYS A 377 -35.18 -23.42 -8.97
C LYS A 377 -36.46 -22.78 -8.43
N GLN A 378 -36.42 -21.47 -8.13
CA GLN A 378 -37.64 -20.76 -7.78
C GLN A 378 -38.57 -20.85 -8.99
N ASN A 379 -39.75 -21.43 -8.78
CA ASN A 379 -40.76 -21.52 -9.82
C ASN A 379 -41.07 -20.11 -10.33
N GLN A 380 -41.32 -19.98 -11.63
CA GLN A 380 -41.93 -18.80 -12.21
C GLN A 380 -43.17 -18.44 -11.38
N LEU A 381 -43.53 -17.15 -11.25
CA LEU A 381 -44.84 -16.84 -10.66
C LEU A 381 -45.87 -17.64 -11.43
N ASN A 382 -46.61 -18.50 -10.72
CA ASN A 382 -47.76 -19.14 -11.31
C ASN A 382 -48.76 -18.03 -11.67
N SER A 383 -49.51 -18.21 -12.75
CA SER A 383 -50.54 -17.27 -13.19
C SER A 383 -51.56 -16.94 -12.09
N GLU A 384 -51.79 -17.89 -11.16
CA GLU A 384 -52.63 -17.72 -9.97
C GLU A 384 -52.02 -16.77 -8.95
N ASP A 385 -50.73 -16.91 -8.61
CA ASP A 385 -50.02 -16.01 -7.68
C ASP A 385 -49.97 -14.57 -8.21
N GLU A 386 -49.76 -14.40 -9.52
CA GLU A 386 -49.79 -13.08 -10.13
C GLU A 386 -51.20 -12.46 -10.09
N TYR A 387 -52.23 -13.28 -10.30
CA TYR A 387 -53.63 -12.86 -10.22
C TYR A 387 -54.02 -12.43 -8.79
N GLU A 388 -53.64 -13.21 -7.77
CA GLU A 388 -53.84 -12.84 -6.36
C GLU A 388 -53.12 -11.54 -5.99
N LEU A 389 -51.85 -11.38 -6.40
CA LEU A 389 -51.09 -10.15 -6.17
C LEU A 389 -51.74 -8.93 -6.81
N ARG A 390 -52.35 -9.09 -7.98
CA ARG A 390 -53.11 -8.04 -8.68
C ARG A 390 -54.43 -7.72 -7.99
N GLN A 391 -55.17 -8.72 -7.52
CA GLN A 391 -56.40 -8.47 -6.75
C GLN A 391 -56.10 -7.73 -5.44
N LYS A 392 -55.00 -8.09 -4.78
CA LYS A 392 -54.58 -7.46 -3.52
C LYS A 392 -54.09 -6.01 -3.72
N ASN A 393 -53.55 -5.68 -4.89
CA ASN A 393 -53.05 -4.34 -5.22
C ASN A 393 -53.63 -3.89 -6.58
N PRO A 394 -54.92 -3.51 -6.61
CA PRO A 394 -55.54 -3.04 -7.84
C PRO A 394 -54.89 -1.74 -8.32
N LEU A 395 -55.01 -1.47 -9.62
CA LEU A 395 -54.59 -0.19 -10.19
C LEU A 395 -55.40 0.93 -9.51
N PRO A 396 -54.76 2.07 -9.19
CA PRO A 396 -55.46 3.19 -8.59
C PRO A 396 -56.59 3.68 -9.50
N THR A 397 -57.77 3.90 -8.92
CA THR A 397 -58.95 4.44 -9.62
C THR A 397 -59.41 5.70 -8.90
N GLY A 398 -59.87 6.70 -9.65
CA GLY A 398 -60.32 7.97 -9.10
C GLY A 398 -60.14 9.13 -10.08
N LYS A 399 -60.64 10.30 -9.70
CA LYS A 399 -60.58 11.54 -10.48
C LYS A 399 -59.16 11.94 -10.88
N SER A 400 -58.19 11.75 -9.98
CA SER A 400 -56.78 12.06 -10.18
C SER A 400 -56.00 11.01 -11.01
N PHE A 401 -56.65 9.98 -11.57
CA PHE A 401 -55.99 8.93 -12.34
C PHE A 401 -56.61 8.80 -13.73
N GLN A 402 -55.85 9.14 -14.77
CA GLN A 402 -56.28 9.00 -16.14
C GLN A 402 -56.49 7.52 -16.49
N PRO A 403 -57.60 7.15 -17.17
CA PRO A 403 -57.83 5.79 -17.63
C PRO A 403 -56.65 5.24 -18.43
N ASP A 404 -56.43 3.93 -18.29
CA ASP A 404 -55.36 3.24 -18.98
C ASP A 404 -55.64 3.17 -20.50
N PRO A 405 -54.65 3.48 -21.37
CA PRO A 405 -54.80 3.40 -22.81
C PRO A 405 -54.92 1.95 -23.30
N LYS A 406 -55.52 1.74 -24.48
CA LYS A 406 -55.59 0.45 -25.18
C LYS A 406 -54.26 0.10 -25.88
N LEU A 407 -53.15 0.20 -25.16
CA LEU A 407 -51.81 -0.12 -25.64
C LEU A 407 -51.24 -1.33 -24.87
N PRO A 408 -50.32 -2.10 -25.48
CA PRO A 408 -49.61 -3.16 -24.76
C PRO A 408 -48.82 -2.58 -23.58
N VAL A 409 -48.75 -3.34 -22.47
CA VAL A 409 -48.03 -2.95 -21.26
C VAL A 409 -46.60 -3.48 -21.32
N ALA A 410 -45.61 -2.58 -21.30
CA ALA A 410 -44.19 -2.92 -21.27
C ALA A 410 -43.68 -3.19 -19.85
N ILE A 411 -44.08 -2.36 -18.89
CA ILE A 411 -43.75 -2.52 -17.45
C ILE A 411 -45.03 -2.48 -16.64
N ARG A 412 -45.18 -3.45 -15.74
CA ARG A 412 -46.22 -3.48 -14.71
C ARG A 412 -45.58 -3.49 -13.33
N ALA A 413 -45.78 -2.44 -12.56
CA ALA A 413 -45.42 -2.37 -11.15
C ALA A 413 -46.65 -2.75 -10.30
N VAL A 414 -46.54 -3.77 -9.45
CA VAL A 414 -47.62 -4.29 -8.61
C VAL A 414 -47.21 -4.24 -7.14
N GLY A 415 -47.79 -3.29 -6.41
CA GLY A 415 -47.60 -3.09 -4.97
C GLY A 415 -46.15 -2.96 -4.51
N LEU A 416 -45.31 -2.30 -5.31
CA LEU A 416 -43.89 -2.14 -5.01
C LEU A 416 -43.71 -1.39 -3.68
N THR A 417 -43.10 -2.07 -2.71
CA THR A 417 -42.85 -1.54 -1.37
C THR A 417 -41.40 -1.76 -0.98
N LYS A 418 -40.77 -0.74 -0.39
CA LYS A 418 -39.40 -0.81 0.08
C LYS A 418 -39.20 -0.20 1.45
N GLU A 419 -38.65 -1.02 2.35
CA GLU A 419 -38.25 -0.63 3.69
C GLU A 419 -36.73 -0.72 3.85
N PHE A 420 -36.13 0.32 4.45
CA PHE A 420 -34.72 0.35 4.84
C PHE A 420 -34.63 0.66 6.34
N ASN A 421 -34.02 -0.22 7.14
CA ASN A 421 -33.82 -0.01 8.58
C ASN A 421 -35.09 0.50 9.31
N LYS A 422 -36.24 -0.14 9.07
CA LYS A 422 -37.57 0.25 9.63
C LYS A 422 -38.18 1.55 9.08
N LYS A 423 -37.57 2.18 8.08
CA LYS A 423 -38.14 3.32 7.36
C LYS A 423 -38.68 2.88 6.01
N VAL A 424 -39.99 3.00 5.81
CA VAL A 424 -40.63 2.79 4.51
C VAL A 424 -40.30 3.97 3.60
N VAL A 425 -39.68 3.69 2.45
CA VAL A 425 -39.27 4.69 1.45
C VAL A 425 -40.21 4.67 0.25
N VAL A 426 -40.74 3.50 -0.11
CA VAL A 426 -41.77 3.33 -1.14
C VAL A 426 -42.85 2.44 -0.55
N ASP A 427 -44.11 2.82 -0.70
CA ASP A 427 -45.24 2.18 -0.05
C ASP A 427 -46.34 1.87 -1.08
N ASN A 428 -46.52 0.59 -1.38
CA ASN A 428 -47.56 0.05 -2.26
C ASN A 428 -47.74 0.79 -3.61
N VAL A 429 -46.65 1.07 -4.32
CA VAL A 429 -46.71 1.77 -5.61
C VAL A 429 -47.10 0.80 -6.74
N THR A 430 -48.23 1.08 -7.40
CA THR A 430 -48.81 0.26 -8.46
C THR A 430 -49.14 1.10 -9.69
N PHE A 431 -48.54 0.80 -10.85
CA PHE A 431 -48.82 1.48 -12.13
C PHE A 431 -48.34 0.67 -13.35
N ASN A 432 -48.85 1.06 -14.53
CA ASN A 432 -48.47 0.48 -15.83
C ASN A 432 -47.72 1.49 -16.71
N ILE A 433 -46.78 1.01 -17.51
CA ILE A 433 -46.11 1.75 -18.59
C ILE A 433 -46.39 1.04 -19.91
N TYR A 434 -46.71 1.81 -20.95
CA TYR A 434 -47.19 1.31 -22.23
C TYR A 434 -46.15 1.42 -23.33
N GLU A 435 -46.28 0.53 -24.32
CA GLU A 435 -45.48 0.58 -25.54
C GLU A 435 -45.72 1.87 -26.34
N ASN A 436 -44.69 2.33 -27.05
CA ASN A 436 -44.72 3.53 -27.90
C ASN A 436 -45.05 4.85 -27.17
N GLN A 437 -44.78 4.92 -25.86
CA GLN A 437 -44.98 6.11 -25.03
C GLN A 437 -43.72 6.48 -24.22
N ILE A 438 -43.57 7.77 -23.93
CA ILE A 438 -42.65 8.32 -22.93
C ILE A 438 -43.45 8.54 -21.65
N SER A 439 -43.21 7.69 -20.66
CA SER A 439 -43.75 7.86 -19.31
C SER A 439 -42.73 8.59 -18.44
N VAL A 440 -43.16 9.62 -17.71
CA VAL A 440 -42.26 10.45 -16.90
C VAL A 440 -42.59 10.32 -15.41
N LEU A 441 -41.61 9.90 -14.62
CA LEU A 441 -41.71 9.78 -13.17
C LEU A 441 -41.16 11.04 -12.50
N ILE A 442 -42.03 11.81 -11.84
CA ILE A 442 -41.71 13.07 -11.15
C ILE A 442 -42.01 12.99 -9.64
N GLY A 443 -41.44 13.92 -8.88
CA GLY A 443 -41.55 13.93 -7.41
C GLY A 443 -40.45 14.79 -6.76
N HIS A 444 -40.59 15.16 -5.49
CA HIS A 444 -39.53 15.90 -4.78
C HIS A 444 -38.30 15.02 -4.53
N ASN A 445 -37.19 15.64 -4.12
CA ASN A 445 -36.02 14.88 -3.65
C ASN A 445 -36.38 14.12 -2.37
N GLY A 446 -36.16 12.82 -2.36
CA GLY A 446 -36.60 11.94 -1.27
C GLY A 446 -37.99 11.32 -1.43
N ALA A 447 -38.72 11.57 -2.53
CA ALA A 447 -40.03 10.98 -2.79
C ALA A 447 -40.03 9.47 -3.11
N GLY A 448 -38.85 8.85 -3.26
CA GLY A 448 -38.72 7.41 -3.59
C GLY A 448 -38.61 7.08 -5.08
N LYS A 449 -38.38 8.08 -5.97
CA LYS A 449 -38.26 7.90 -7.44
C LYS A 449 -37.18 6.88 -7.82
N SER A 450 -35.92 7.17 -7.47
CA SER A 450 -34.79 6.29 -7.79
C SER A 450 -34.92 4.92 -7.11
N THR A 451 -35.50 4.86 -5.91
CA THR A 451 -35.78 3.60 -5.21
C THR A 451 -36.78 2.74 -5.99
N THR A 452 -37.85 3.33 -6.51
CA THR A 452 -38.86 2.65 -7.34
C THR A 452 -38.24 2.13 -8.63
N VAL A 453 -37.44 2.95 -9.30
CA VAL A 453 -36.77 2.60 -10.54
C VAL A 453 -35.75 1.49 -10.32
N ASN A 454 -34.98 1.55 -9.23
CA ASN A 454 -34.04 0.49 -8.88
C ASN A 454 -34.75 -0.83 -8.59
N MET A 455 -36.00 -0.81 -8.11
CA MET A 455 -36.83 -2.02 -7.99
C MET A 455 -37.27 -2.55 -9.35
N ILE A 456 -37.72 -1.68 -10.25
CA ILE A 456 -38.13 -2.05 -11.60
C ILE A 456 -36.95 -2.61 -12.41
N THR A 457 -35.77 -2.00 -12.32
CA THR A 457 -34.56 -2.47 -13.00
C THR A 457 -33.96 -3.74 -12.37
N GLY A 458 -34.44 -4.16 -11.20
CA GLY A 458 -33.97 -5.34 -10.46
C GLY A 458 -32.63 -5.17 -9.76
N VAL A 459 -32.12 -3.94 -9.72
CA VAL A 459 -30.96 -3.51 -8.93
C VAL A 459 -31.23 -3.65 -7.44
N LEU A 460 -32.45 -3.27 -7.03
CA LEU A 460 -32.98 -3.33 -5.67
C LEU A 460 -34.09 -4.39 -5.63
N PRO A 461 -34.00 -5.47 -4.85
CA PRO A 461 -35.16 -6.32 -4.62
C PRO A 461 -36.22 -5.55 -3.82
N PRO A 462 -37.51 -5.64 -4.18
CA PRO A 462 -38.60 -5.10 -3.38
C PRO A 462 -38.72 -5.85 -2.04
N THR A 463 -39.29 -5.19 -1.03
CA THR A 463 -39.62 -5.83 0.28
C THR A 463 -40.92 -6.60 0.17
N SER A 464 -41.91 -6.01 -0.52
CA SER A 464 -43.13 -6.67 -0.98
C SER A 464 -43.54 -6.10 -2.34
N GLY A 465 -44.39 -6.82 -3.06
CA GLY A 465 -44.77 -6.52 -4.45
C GLY A 465 -43.76 -7.03 -5.48
N THR A 466 -44.00 -6.69 -6.75
CA THR A 466 -43.14 -7.07 -7.86
C THR A 466 -43.23 -6.14 -9.07
N ALA A 467 -42.29 -6.28 -10.00
CA ALA A 467 -42.35 -5.66 -11.32
C ALA A 467 -42.25 -6.73 -12.41
N VAL A 468 -43.15 -6.66 -13.40
CA VAL A 468 -43.19 -7.54 -14.57
C VAL A 468 -42.82 -6.71 -15.80
N ILE A 469 -41.81 -7.15 -16.54
CA ILE A 469 -41.26 -6.45 -17.71
C ILE A 469 -41.38 -7.39 -18.90
N ASN A 470 -42.10 -6.99 -19.95
CA ASN A 470 -42.36 -7.81 -21.14
C ASN A 470 -42.82 -9.26 -20.80
N GLY A 471 -43.63 -9.41 -19.75
CA GLY A 471 -44.12 -10.71 -19.29
C GLY A 471 -43.17 -11.48 -18.35
N HIS A 472 -42.00 -10.95 -18.02
CA HIS A 472 -41.03 -11.59 -17.11
C HIS A 472 -40.95 -10.87 -15.76
N ASP A 473 -41.08 -11.61 -14.66
CA ASP A 473 -40.95 -11.04 -13.30
C ASP A 473 -39.48 -10.76 -12.95
N ILE A 474 -39.20 -9.54 -12.47
CA ILE A 474 -37.84 -9.09 -12.16
C ILE A 474 -37.19 -9.79 -10.96
N ARG A 475 -37.95 -10.43 -10.07
CA ARG A 475 -37.39 -11.14 -8.91
C ARG A 475 -36.78 -12.47 -9.34
N TYR A 476 -37.46 -13.18 -10.24
CA TYR A 476 -37.12 -14.56 -10.63
C TYR A 476 -36.42 -14.63 -11.99
N GLU A 477 -36.83 -13.81 -12.96
CA GLU A 477 -36.39 -13.88 -14.37
C GLU A 477 -35.55 -12.65 -14.80
N LYS A 478 -34.67 -12.14 -13.91
CA LYS A 478 -33.83 -10.94 -14.15
C LYS A 478 -33.17 -10.89 -15.52
N LYS A 479 -32.53 -11.98 -15.95
CA LYS A 479 -31.80 -12.01 -17.23
C LYS A 479 -32.71 -11.83 -18.44
N ARG A 480 -33.91 -12.42 -18.41
CA ARG A 480 -34.91 -12.29 -19.49
C ARG A 480 -35.62 -10.93 -19.43
N ALA A 481 -35.94 -10.44 -18.23
CA ALA A 481 -36.51 -9.10 -18.05
C ALA A 481 -35.56 -7.98 -18.54
N ARG A 482 -34.23 -8.20 -18.46
CA ARG A 482 -33.21 -7.23 -18.89
C ARG A 482 -32.74 -7.37 -20.33
N SER A 483 -33.05 -8.46 -21.04
CA SER A 483 -32.46 -8.75 -22.35
C SER A 483 -32.78 -7.70 -23.43
N SER A 484 -33.87 -6.95 -23.27
CA SER A 484 -34.30 -5.89 -24.19
C SER A 484 -34.36 -4.49 -23.53
N MET A 485 -33.75 -4.34 -22.34
CA MET A 485 -33.76 -3.11 -21.54
C MET A 485 -32.48 -2.30 -21.74
N GLY A 486 -32.62 -1.01 -22.05
CA GLY A 486 -31.57 0.01 -21.96
C GLY A 486 -31.71 0.81 -20.68
N PHE A 487 -30.59 1.11 -20.01
CA PHE A 487 -30.58 1.93 -18.78
C PHE A 487 -29.52 3.02 -18.87
N CYS A 488 -29.91 4.27 -18.59
CA CYS A 488 -28.99 5.38 -18.43
C CYS A 488 -29.09 5.90 -16.98
N PRO A 489 -28.09 5.65 -16.13
CA PRO A 489 -28.09 6.15 -14.75
C PRO A 489 -27.81 7.66 -14.67
N GLN A 490 -28.00 8.24 -13.48
CA GLN A 490 -27.68 9.66 -13.21
C GLN A 490 -26.19 9.96 -13.45
N GLN A 491 -25.30 9.04 -13.09
CA GLN A 491 -23.86 9.16 -13.32
C GLN A 491 -23.45 8.63 -14.70
N ASN A 492 -22.43 9.25 -15.29
CA ASN A 492 -21.90 8.88 -16.60
C ASN A 492 -20.90 7.72 -16.48
N LEU A 493 -21.34 6.49 -16.77
CA LEU A 493 -20.54 5.27 -16.69
C LEU A 493 -19.88 4.96 -18.05
N PHE A 494 -18.63 5.36 -18.25
CA PHE A 494 -17.92 5.17 -19.52
C PHE A 494 -16.51 4.59 -19.38
N PHE A 495 -16.05 3.92 -20.44
CA PHE A 495 -14.64 3.65 -20.64
C PHE A 495 -14.01 4.90 -21.26
N GLU A 496 -13.35 5.73 -20.46
CA GLU A 496 -12.85 7.04 -20.90
C GLU A 496 -11.80 6.92 -22.01
N GLU A 497 -11.10 5.80 -22.06
CA GLU A 497 -10.05 5.45 -23.02
C GLU A 497 -10.62 5.09 -24.41
N LEU A 498 -11.84 4.57 -24.47
CA LEU A 498 -12.49 4.21 -25.74
C LEU A 498 -12.95 5.46 -26.49
N THR A 499 -13.03 5.34 -27.81
CA THR A 499 -13.72 6.32 -28.66
C THR A 499 -15.24 6.19 -28.55
N VAL A 500 -15.97 7.24 -28.93
CA VAL A 500 -17.44 7.22 -28.99
C VAL A 500 -17.97 6.03 -29.80
N SER A 501 -17.37 5.76 -30.96
CA SER A 501 -17.74 4.63 -31.82
C SER A 501 -17.49 3.28 -31.16
N GLU A 502 -16.32 3.10 -30.52
CA GLU A 502 -15.95 1.85 -29.84
C GLU A 502 -16.85 1.61 -28.63
N GLN A 503 -17.16 2.65 -27.85
CA GLN A 503 -18.07 2.59 -26.72
C GLN A 503 -19.46 2.08 -27.15
N LEU A 504 -20.07 2.70 -28.16
CA LEU A 504 -21.39 2.30 -28.64
C LEU A 504 -21.37 0.92 -29.31
N SER A 505 -20.31 0.61 -30.06
CA SER A 505 -20.13 -0.71 -30.69
C SER A 505 -20.03 -1.81 -29.65
N PHE A 506 -19.30 -1.56 -28.56
CA PHE A 506 -19.19 -2.50 -27.45
C PHE A 506 -20.57 -2.81 -26.85
N PHE A 507 -21.35 -1.80 -26.46
CA PHE A 507 -22.68 -2.03 -25.85
C PHE A 507 -23.69 -2.65 -26.82
N ALA A 508 -23.68 -2.26 -28.10
CA ALA A 508 -24.53 -2.90 -29.10
C ALA A 508 -24.21 -4.39 -29.26
N ARG A 509 -22.92 -4.76 -29.26
CA ARG A 509 -22.48 -6.16 -29.38
C ARG A 509 -22.76 -6.99 -28.13
N VAL A 510 -22.59 -6.40 -26.95
CA VAL A 510 -22.96 -7.05 -25.68
C VAL A 510 -24.46 -7.41 -25.65
N ARG A 511 -25.30 -6.59 -26.28
CA ARG A 511 -26.74 -6.84 -26.45
C ARG A 511 -27.09 -7.76 -27.62
N GLY A 512 -26.09 -8.31 -28.32
CA GLY A 512 -26.28 -9.32 -29.36
C GLY A 512 -26.33 -8.79 -30.80
N SER A 513 -26.15 -7.49 -31.05
CA SER A 513 -26.13 -6.96 -32.42
C SER A 513 -24.92 -7.43 -33.21
N LYS A 514 -25.13 -7.80 -34.48
CA LYS A 514 -24.02 -8.10 -35.41
C LYS A 514 -23.20 -6.85 -35.69
N PHE A 515 -21.93 -7.01 -36.02
CA PHE A 515 -21.01 -5.89 -36.25
C PHE A 515 -21.50 -4.93 -37.34
N SER A 516 -22.05 -5.45 -38.45
CA SER A 516 -22.56 -4.65 -39.56
C SER A 516 -23.82 -3.86 -39.19
N GLU A 517 -24.74 -4.46 -38.44
CA GLU A 517 -25.98 -3.85 -37.95
C GLU A 517 -25.67 -2.76 -36.92
N ALA A 518 -24.82 -3.07 -35.94
CA ALA A 518 -24.37 -2.13 -34.93
C ALA A 518 -23.72 -0.89 -35.56
N ARG A 519 -22.88 -1.06 -36.59
CA ARG A 519 -22.24 0.08 -37.27
C ARG A 519 -23.25 1.02 -37.94
N LYS A 520 -24.28 0.47 -38.60
CA LYS A 520 -25.36 1.26 -39.21
C LYS A 520 -26.19 1.99 -38.15
N GLU A 521 -26.56 1.30 -37.08
CA GLU A 521 -27.30 1.88 -35.96
C GLU A 521 -26.52 3.01 -35.28
N ILE A 522 -25.23 2.83 -35.03
CA ILE A 522 -24.35 3.84 -34.41
C ILE A 522 -24.26 5.09 -35.28
N GLN A 523 -24.13 4.93 -36.59
CA GLN A 523 -24.07 6.07 -37.51
C GLN A 523 -25.39 6.85 -37.51
N TYR A 524 -26.53 6.15 -37.49
CA TYR A 524 -27.84 6.77 -37.36
C TYR A 524 -27.99 7.51 -36.02
N LEU A 525 -27.72 6.86 -34.90
CA LEU A 525 -27.83 7.44 -33.55
C LEU A 525 -26.90 8.66 -33.36
N CYS A 526 -25.65 8.57 -33.80
CA CYS A 526 -24.70 9.69 -33.72
C CYS A 526 -25.12 10.87 -34.62
N SER A 527 -25.75 10.60 -35.76
CA SER A 527 -26.27 11.65 -36.64
C SER A 527 -27.45 12.39 -36.00
N ALA A 528 -28.40 11.65 -35.43
CA ALA A 528 -29.54 12.22 -34.70
C ALA A 528 -29.10 13.04 -33.48
N ALA A 529 -28.05 12.61 -32.79
CA ALA A 529 -27.50 13.29 -31.63
C ALA A 529 -26.48 14.40 -31.92
N GLN A 530 -26.19 14.68 -33.19
CA GLN A 530 -25.16 15.63 -33.63
C GLN A 530 -23.77 15.35 -33.05
N LEU A 531 -23.42 14.06 -32.87
CA LEU A 531 -22.13 13.61 -32.32
C LEU A 531 -21.14 13.10 -33.39
N ASN A 532 -21.48 13.17 -34.68
CA ASN A 532 -20.66 12.69 -35.79
C ASN A 532 -19.21 13.23 -35.78
N LYS A 533 -19.02 14.52 -35.44
CA LYS A 533 -17.69 15.15 -35.38
C LYS A 533 -16.79 14.56 -34.27
N ALA A 534 -17.39 13.96 -33.24
CA ALA A 534 -16.70 13.40 -32.09
C ALA A 534 -16.62 11.86 -32.11
N LEU A 535 -17.06 11.21 -33.19
CA LEU A 535 -17.21 9.76 -33.29
C LEU A 535 -15.89 8.99 -33.07
N HIS A 536 -14.77 9.59 -33.49
CA HIS A 536 -13.41 9.06 -33.28
C HIS A 536 -12.66 9.72 -32.13
N SER A 537 -13.31 10.61 -31.37
CA SER A 537 -12.72 11.22 -30.18
C SER A 537 -12.85 10.26 -28.99
N SER A 538 -11.81 10.18 -28.17
CA SER A 538 -11.87 9.47 -26.89
C SER A 538 -12.88 10.14 -25.96
N VAL A 539 -13.66 9.32 -25.23
CA VAL A 539 -14.70 9.81 -24.33
C VAL A 539 -14.15 10.77 -23.28
N LYS A 540 -12.89 10.60 -22.86
CA LYS A 540 -12.20 11.50 -21.93
C LYS A 540 -12.23 12.98 -22.36
N HIS A 541 -12.14 13.24 -23.66
CA HIS A 541 -12.05 14.60 -24.23
C HIS A 541 -13.41 15.23 -24.53
N LEU A 542 -14.51 14.51 -24.32
CA LEU A 542 -15.85 15.03 -24.51
C LEU A 542 -16.23 16.06 -23.43
N SER A 543 -17.00 17.07 -23.83
CA SER A 543 -17.66 17.99 -22.91
C SER A 543 -18.65 17.25 -22.01
N GLY A 544 -19.00 17.80 -20.85
CA GLY A 544 -20.00 17.20 -19.95
C GLY A 544 -21.35 16.91 -20.63
N GLY A 545 -21.84 17.86 -21.43
CA GLY A 545 -23.08 17.69 -22.21
C GLY A 545 -22.96 16.61 -23.29
N SER A 546 -21.83 16.54 -24.00
CA SER A 546 -21.57 15.48 -25.00
C SER A 546 -21.45 14.10 -24.35
N LYS A 547 -20.81 14.01 -23.18
CA LYS A 547 -20.78 12.77 -22.36
C LYS A 547 -22.19 12.35 -21.98
N ARG A 548 -23.07 13.29 -21.62
CA ARG A 548 -24.45 12.96 -21.27
C ARG A 548 -25.26 12.45 -22.46
N LYS A 549 -25.12 13.08 -23.64
CA LYS A 549 -25.69 12.57 -24.90
C LYS A 549 -25.21 11.13 -25.20
N LEU A 550 -23.91 10.87 -25.04
CA LEU A 550 -23.35 9.52 -25.21
C LEU A 550 -23.98 8.50 -24.24
N GLY A 551 -24.26 8.90 -22.99
CA GLY A 551 -24.94 8.05 -22.01
C GLY A 551 -26.33 7.63 -22.45
N VAL A 552 -27.11 8.58 -22.97
CA VAL A 552 -28.43 8.31 -23.54
C VAL A 552 -28.33 7.41 -24.78
N LEU A 553 -27.37 7.66 -25.67
CA LEU A 553 -27.13 6.80 -26.84
C LEU A 553 -26.71 5.38 -26.46
N THR A 554 -25.95 5.21 -25.38
CA THR A 554 -25.53 3.89 -24.87
C THR A 554 -26.72 3.11 -24.32
N ALA A 555 -27.72 3.78 -23.75
CA ALA A 555 -28.97 3.14 -23.38
C ALA A 555 -29.79 2.74 -24.61
N LEU A 556 -29.76 3.54 -25.69
CA LEU A 556 -30.55 3.35 -26.92
C LEU A 556 -29.97 2.34 -27.93
N CYS A 557 -28.67 2.06 -27.91
CA CYS A 557 -28.02 1.20 -28.91
C CYS A 557 -28.32 -0.30 -28.71
N GLY A 558 -28.21 -1.11 -29.76
CA GLY A 558 -28.47 -2.55 -29.67
C GLY A 558 -29.95 -2.91 -29.73
N ASN A 559 -30.75 -2.09 -30.45
CA ASN A 559 -32.18 -2.30 -30.67
C ASN A 559 -33.01 -2.56 -29.40
N THR A 560 -32.74 -1.79 -28.34
CA THR A 560 -33.50 -1.87 -27.08
C THR A 560 -34.91 -1.33 -27.23
N LYS A 561 -35.92 -2.13 -26.85
CA LYS A 561 -37.33 -1.73 -26.90
C LYS A 561 -37.78 -0.94 -25.67
N LEU A 562 -37.21 -1.23 -24.51
CA LEU A 562 -37.53 -0.54 -23.25
C LEU A 562 -36.30 0.25 -22.80
N ILE A 563 -36.42 1.56 -22.62
CA ILE A 563 -35.33 2.42 -22.15
C ILE A 563 -35.75 3.12 -20.86
N ILE A 564 -34.87 3.11 -19.86
CA ILE A 564 -35.05 3.80 -18.59
C ILE A 564 -33.94 4.86 -18.47
N LEU A 565 -34.31 6.12 -18.27
CA LEU A 565 -33.40 7.26 -18.21
C LEU A 565 -33.53 7.99 -16.87
N ASP A 566 -32.52 7.89 -16.01
CA ASP A 566 -32.49 8.56 -14.71
C ASP A 566 -31.78 9.92 -14.81
N GLU A 567 -32.57 11.00 -14.76
CA GLU A 567 -32.17 12.40 -14.88
C GLU A 567 -31.26 12.72 -16.09
N PRO A 568 -31.64 12.36 -17.33
CA PRO A 568 -30.76 12.48 -18.51
C PRO A 568 -30.31 13.91 -18.79
N THR A 569 -31.04 14.93 -18.34
CA THR A 569 -30.76 16.35 -18.60
C THR A 569 -30.00 17.08 -17.48
N SER A 570 -29.71 16.39 -16.37
CA SER A 570 -29.05 16.99 -15.20
C SER A 570 -27.62 17.43 -15.54
N GLY A 571 -27.27 18.67 -15.17
CA GLY A 571 -25.95 19.26 -15.44
C GLY A 571 -25.68 19.62 -16.92
N VAL A 572 -26.71 19.61 -17.77
CA VAL A 572 -26.63 20.00 -19.18
C VAL A 572 -27.21 21.41 -19.37
N ASP A 573 -26.56 22.22 -20.21
CA ASP A 573 -27.03 23.56 -20.57
C ASP A 573 -28.40 23.52 -21.28
N PRO A 574 -29.20 24.62 -21.22
CA PRO A 574 -30.55 24.64 -21.76
C PRO A 574 -30.66 24.28 -23.26
N ILE A 575 -29.65 24.64 -24.06
CA ILE A 575 -29.63 24.36 -25.51
C ILE A 575 -29.44 22.87 -25.75
N ASN A 576 -28.44 22.26 -25.11
CA ASN A 576 -28.21 20.82 -25.21
C ASN A 576 -29.33 19.99 -24.58
N ARG A 577 -30.05 20.52 -23.58
CA ARG A 577 -31.27 19.91 -23.03
C ARG A 577 -32.37 19.80 -24.09
N LYS A 578 -32.69 20.91 -24.78
CA LYS A 578 -33.67 20.91 -25.89
C LYS A 578 -33.25 19.99 -27.04
N SER A 579 -31.97 19.96 -27.38
CA SER A 579 -31.41 19.01 -28.35
C SER A 579 -31.66 17.56 -27.93
N MET A 580 -31.46 17.23 -26.66
CA MET A 580 -31.70 15.88 -26.13
C MET A 580 -33.19 15.51 -26.11
N TRP A 581 -34.08 16.45 -25.82
CA TRP A 581 -35.53 16.22 -25.96
C TRP A 581 -35.92 15.90 -27.40
N GLY A 582 -35.31 16.59 -28.37
CA GLY A 582 -35.48 16.29 -29.79
C GLY A 582 -35.06 14.85 -30.14
N ILE A 583 -33.94 14.37 -29.60
CA ILE A 583 -33.47 12.99 -29.78
C ILE A 583 -34.47 11.99 -29.20
N LEU A 584 -34.92 12.19 -27.96
CA LEU A 584 -35.86 11.28 -27.29
C LEU A 584 -37.21 11.22 -28.02
N ARG A 585 -37.70 12.36 -28.52
CA ARG A 585 -38.95 12.43 -29.27
C ARG A 585 -38.81 11.74 -30.64
N ALA A 586 -37.70 11.93 -31.34
CA ALA A 586 -37.44 11.30 -32.63
C ALA A 586 -37.27 9.77 -32.52
N LEU A 587 -36.69 9.29 -31.41
CA LEU A 587 -36.42 7.87 -31.17
C LEU A 587 -37.51 7.17 -30.35
N LYS A 588 -38.66 7.82 -30.12
CA LYS A 588 -39.82 7.24 -29.41
C LYS A 588 -40.52 6.15 -30.23
N GLN A 589 -40.52 6.24 -31.56
CA GLN A 589 -41.20 5.27 -32.41
C GLN A 589 -40.61 3.87 -32.20
N ASP A 590 -41.49 2.88 -31.98
CA ASP A 590 -41.17 1.49 -31.63
C ASP A 590 -40.39 1.30 -30.32
N ARG A 591 -40.36 2.31 -29.44
CA ARG A 591 -39.65 2.28 -28.17
C ARG A 591 -40.52 2.77 -27.01
N THR A 592 -40.34 2.15 -25.86
CA THR A 592 -40.93 2.55 -24.59
C THR A 592 -39.89 3.25 -23.76
N ILE A 593 -40.15 4.48 -23.32
CA ILE A 593 -39.18 5.26 -22.54
C ILE A 593 -39.78 5.59 -21.17
N LEU A 594 -39.12 5.17 -20.10
CA LEU A 594 -39.38 5.64 -18.75
C LEU A 594 -38.32 6.69 -18.39
N LEU A 595 -38.75 7.93 -18.27
CA LEU A 595 -37.90 9.06 -17.92
C LEU A 595 -38.10 9.43 -16.46
N ILE A 596 -37.03 9.57 -15.69
CA ILE A 596 -37.08 10.09 -14.32
C ILE A 596 -36.45 11.46 -14.33
N THR A 597 -37.19 12.45 -13.83
CA THR A 597 -36.70 13.82 -13.78
C THR A 597 -37.33 14.57 -12.62
N HIS A 598 -36.63 15.59 -12.14
CA HIS A 598 -37.18 16.58 -11.22
C HIS A 598 -37.49 17.91 -11.95
N HIS A 599 -37.27 17.96 -13.26
CA HIS A 599 -37.54 19.10 -14.12
C HIS A 599 -38.96 18.97 -14.71
N MET A 600 -39.90 19.80 -14.25
CA MET A 600 -41.29 19.68 -14.70
C MET A 600 -41.49 20.14 -16.15
N ASP A 601 -40.66 21.07 -16.63
CA ASP A 601 -40.59 21.47 -18.04
C ASP A 601 -40.26 20.29 -18.96
N GLU A 602 -39.38 19.39 -18.50
CA GLU A 602 -39.06 18.14 -19.21
C GLU A 602 -40.25 17.18 -19.21
N ALA A 603 -40.95 17.04 -18.08
CA ALA A 603 -42.12 16.19 -17.97
C ALA A 603 -43.29 16.67 -18.84
N ASP A 604 -43.57 17.98 -18.86
CA ASP A 604 -44.61 18.58 -19.70
C ASP A 604 -44.29 18.47 -21.19
N SER A 605 -43.01 18.60 -21.56
CA SER A 605 -42.58 18.61 -22.96
C SER A 605 -42.46 17.20 -23.57
N LEU A 606 -42.05 16.20 -22.78
CA LEU A 606 -41.79 14.85 -23.27
C LEU A 606 -42.84 13.82 -22.85
N GLY A 607 -43.53 14.03 -21.73
CA GLY A 607 -44.36 13.00 -21.11
C GLY A 607 -45.72 12.84 -21.78
N ASP A 608 -45.93 11.68 -22.40
CA ASP A 608 -47.27 11.24 -22.79
C ASP A 608 -48.11 10.88 -21.56
N ARG A 609 -47.45 10.38 -20.51
CA ARG A 609 -48.04 10.02 -19.23
C ARG A 609 -47.07 10.39 -18.11
N ILE A 610 -47.55 11.17 -17.14
CA ILE A 610 -46.78 11.68 -16.01
C ILE A 610 -47.24 10.94 -14.75
N ILE A 611 -46.28 10.46 -13.96
CA ILE A 611 -46.49 9.69 -12.73
C ILE A 611 -45.90 10.51 -11.59
N LEU A 612 -46.74 10.98 -10.67
CA LEU A 612 -46.31 11.80 -9.54
C LEU A 612 -46.17 10.96 -8.26
N LEU A 613 -44.95 10.91 -7.73
CA LEU A 613 -44.64 10.33 -6.43
C LEU A 613 -44.44 11.42 -5.37
N ASN A 614 -45.07 11.24 -4.21
CA ASN A 614 -44.87 12.07 -3.02
C ASN A 614 -44.79 11.18 -1.77
N GLY A 615 -43.78 11.39 -0.92
CA GLY A 615 -43.61 10.61 0.32
C GLY A 615 -43.57 9.09 0.14
N GLY A 616 -43.10 8.58 -1.00
CA GLY A 616 -43.05 7.15 -1.30
C GLY A 616 -44.36 6.54 -1.82
N ARG A 617 -45.41 7.34 -2.00
CA ARG A 617 -46.73 6.91 -2.51
C ARG A 617 -47.07 7.57 -3.82
N LEU A 618 -47.82 6.84 -4.65
CA LEU A 618 -48.36 7.36 -5.89
C LEU A 618 -49.52 8.32 -5.62
N GLN A 619 -49.44 9.54 -6.17
CA GLN A 619 -50.48 10.58 -5.99
C GLN A 619 -51.42 10.67 -7.19
N THR A 620 -50.87 10.81 -8.40
CA THR A 620 -51.63 10.99 -9.64
C THR A 620 -50.88 10.40 -10.83
N ILE A 621 -51.65 9.99 -11.85
CA ILE A 621 -51.14 9.54 -13.14
C ILE A 621 -51.99 10.13 -14.27
N GLY A 622 -51.35 10.75 -15.25
CA GLY A 622 -52.03 11.19 -16.47
C GLY A 622 -51.15 12.04 -17.38
N SER A 623 -51.64 12.40 -18.57
CA SER A 623 -50.94 13.33 -19.46
C SER A 623 -50.88 14.74 -18.86
N GLY A 624 -49.91 15.57 -19.25
CA GLY A 624 -49.81 16.95 -18.77
C GLY A 624 -51.11 17.75 -18.96
N SER A 625 -51.79 17.56 -20.10
CA SER A 625 -53.10 18.17 -20.38
C SER A 625 -54.23 17.63 -19.49
N PHE A 626 -54.22 16.32 -19.18
CA PHE A 626 -55.21 15.72 -18.27
C PHE A 626 -55.06 16.30 -16.87
N LEU A 627 -53.83 16.33 -16.34
CA LEU A 627 -53.54 16.86 -15.01
C LEU A 627 -53.95 18.33 -14.91
N LYS A 628 -53.54 19.16 -15.86
CA LYS A 628 -53.91 20.58 -15.89
C LYS A 628 -55.43 20.81 -15.92
N LYS A 629 -56.16 19.98 -16.69
CA LYS A 629 -57.63 20.05 -16.76
C LYS A 629 -58.29 19.63 -15.44
N GLU A 630 -57.80 18.55 -14.83
CA GLU A 630 -58.38 17.99 -13.60
C GLU A 630 -58.20 18.90 -12.39
N TYR A 631 -57.07 19.62 -12.32
CA TYR A 631 -56.77 20.56 -11.24
C TYR A 631 -57.21 22.00 -11.54
N GLU A 632 -57.98 22.23 -12.61
CA GLU A 632 -58.49 23.55 -13.03
C GLU A 632 -57.42 24.64 -13.21
N ILE A 633 -56.16 24.24 -13.39
CA ILE A 633 -55.04 25.17 -13.54
C ILE A 633 -55.16 25.84 -14.90
N GLY A 634 -55.18 27.16 -14.84
CA GLY A 634 -55.51 28.03 -15.95
C GLY A 634 -54.34 28.38 -16.86
N TYR A 635 -54.50 29.53 -17.50
CA TYR A 635 -53.46 30.27 -18.18
C TYR A 635 -53.13 31.51 -17.36
N ARG A 636 -51.89 31.96 -17.46
CA ARG A 636 -51.47 33.25 -16.98
C ARG A 636 -51.55 34.29 -18.09
N ILE A 637 -52.32 35.33 -17.85
CA ILE A 637 -52.34 36.53 -18.69
C ILE A 637 -51.49 37.59 -17.98
N ALA A 638 -50.33 37.90 -18.55
CA ALA A 638 -49.51 39.02 -18.14
C ALA A 638 -49.95 40.24 -18.94
N ILE A 639 -50.39 41.29 -18.26
CA ILE A 639 -50.88 42.53 -18.83
C ILE A 639 -49.88 43.63 -18.47
N GLU A 640 -49.31 44.29 -19.47
CA GLU A 640 -48.42 45.42 -19.28
C GLU A 640 -49.25 46.71 -19.23
N LYS A 641 -49.05 47.51 -18.18
CA LYS A 641 -49.75 48.78 -17.97
C LYS A 641 -49.23 49.84 -18.94
N GLY A 642 -50.15 50.49 -19.63
CA GLY A 642 -49.87 51.78 -20.27
C GLY A 642 -49.77 52.92 -19.25
N PRO A 643 -49.37 54.13 -19.70
CA PRO A 643 -49.10 55.28 -18.82
C PRO A 643 -50.29 55.71 -17.94
N ASP A 644 -51.51 55.53 -18.45
CA ASP A 644 -52.78 55.94 -17.82
C ASP A 644 -53.66 54.74 -17.39
N CYS A 645 -53.05 53.57 -17.20
CA CYS A 645 -53.76 52.34 -16.85
C CYS A 645 -54.27 52.35 -15.41
N ASP A 646 -55.58 52.19 -15.22
CA ASP A 646 -56.20 51.97 -13.90
C ASP A 646 -56.16 50.49 -13.51
N GLU A 647 -55.28 50.15 -12.58
CA GLU A 647 -55.13 48.79 -12.03
C GLU A 647 -56.44 48.24 -11.46
N GLY A 648 -57.26 49.09 -10.84
CA GLY A 648 -58.54 48.71 -10.24
C GLY A 648 -59.57 48.31 -11.30
N ALA A 649 -59.64 49.06 -12.39
CA ALA A 649 -60.50 48.76 -13.53
C ALA A 649 -60.08 47.45 -14.22
N VAL A 650 -58.79 47.26 -14.48
CA VAL A 650 -58.26 46.02 -15.09
C VAL A 650 -58.49 44.80 -14.18
N THR A 651 -58.28 44.94 -12.87
CA THR A 651 -58.50 43.85 -11.92
C THR A 651 -59.96 43.43 -11.87
N SER A 652 -60.87 44.41 -11.90
CA SER A 652 -62.33 44.17 -11.90
C SER A 652 -62.77 43.51 -13.21
N PHE A 653 -62.23 43.97 -14.33
CA PHE A 653 -62.47 43.43 -15.67
C PHE A 653 -62.04 41.97 -15.78
N MET A 654 -60.86 41.63 -15.23
CA MET A 654 -60.33 40.28 -15.23
C MET A 654 -61.08 39.36 -14.27
N LYS A 655 -61.43 39.83 -13.06
CA LYS A 655 -62.23 39.06 -12.10
C LYS A 655 -63.60 38.66 -12.65
N ALA A 656 -64.26 39.56 -13.39
CA ALA A 656 -65.55 39.27 -14.02
C ALA A 656 -65.48 38.09 -15.02
N ARG A 657 -64.30 37.75 -15.53
CA ARG A 657 -64.04 36.68 -16.49
C ARG A 657 -63.31 35.48 -15.85
N GLY A 658 -63.30 35.40 -14.53
CA GLY A 658 -62.66 34.32 -13.78
C GLY A 658 -61.15 34.48 -13.59
N GLY A 659 -60.58 35.64 -13.91
CA GLY A 659 -59.18 35.95 -13.66
C GLY A 659 -58.91 36.31 -12.20
N GLN A 660 -58.03 35.57 -11.53
CA GLN A 660 -57.53 35.92 -10.21
C GLN A 660 -56.17 36.62 -10.32
N LEU A 661 -55.99 37.72 -9.59
CA LEU A 661 -54.72 38.44 -9.59
C LEU A 661 -53.67 37.61 -8.86
N HIS A 662 -52.67 37.13 -9.59
CA HIS A 662 -51.62 36.25 -9.07
C HIS A 662 -50.39 37.07 -8.61
N ARG A 663 -49.98 38.07 -9.40
CA ARG A 663 -48.79 38.89 -9.08
C ARG A 663 -48.85 40.27 -9.72
N ILE A 664 -48.46 41.30 -8.96
CA ILE A 664 -48.15 42.64 -9.46
C ILE A 664 -46.62 42.79 -9.45
N SER A 665 -46.00 43.13 -10.57
CA SER A 665 -44.55 43.29 -10.67
C SER A 665 -44.21 44.52 -11.51
N GLY A 666 -44.09 45.69 -10.88
CA GLY A 666 -43.83 46.95 -11.58
C GLY A 666 -45.01 47.33 -12.50
N ASN A 667 -44.76 47.38 -13.81
CA ASN A 667 -45.78 47.65 -14.83
C ASN A 667 -46.59 46.41 -15.25
N ASP A 668 -46.26 45.21 -14.77
CA ASP A 668 -46.98 43.99 -15.17
C ASP A 668 -48.02 43.57 -14.12
N LEU A 669 -49.24 43.29 -14.59
CA LEU A 669 -50.32 42.64 -13.86
C LEU A 669 -50.49 41.22 -14.39
N VAL A 670 -50.22 40.21 -13.55
CA VAL A 670 -50.36 38.80 -13.94
C VAL A 670 -51.61 38.22 -13.32
N TYR A 671 -52.55 37.81 -14.17
CA TYR A 671 -53.80 37.14 -13.79
C TYR A 671 -53.74 35.66 -14.15
N GLU A 672 -54.34 34.83 -13.31
CA GLU A 672 -54.55 33.42 -13.57
C GLU A 672 -56.02 33.19 -13.93
N VAL A 673 -56.26 32.61 -15.11
CA VAL A 673 -57.58 32.43 -15.71
C VAL A 673 -57.80 30.95 -16.01
N PRO A 674 -58.83 30.29 -15.47
CA PRO A 674 -59.13 28.88 -15.73
C PRO A 674 -59.23 28.55 -17.22
N MET A 675 -58.89 27.30 -17.60
CA MET A 675 -58.93 26.83 -18.99
C MET A 675 -60.32 27.02 -19.65
N SER A 676 -61.40 26.95 -18.88
CA SER A 676 -62.77 27.16 -19.38
C SER A 676 -63.04 28.58 -19.85
N ASN A 677 -62.38 29.58 -19.25
CA ASN A 677 -62.70 31.00 -19.42
C ASN A 677 -61.64 31.74 -20.25
N ILE A 678 -60.54 31.08 -20.62
CA ILE A 678 -59.41 31.73 -21.30
C ILE A 678 -59.79 32.35 -22.65
N THR A 679 -60.61 31.67 -23.45
CA THR A 679 -61.04 32.16 -24.77
C THR A 679 -61.82 33.46 -24.66
N ASP A 680 -62.75 33.53 -23.70
CA ASP A 680 -63.54 34.73 -23.42
C ASP A 680 -62.67 35.86 -22.82
N ALA A 681 -61.78 35.52 -21.88
CA ALA A 681 -60.86 36.47 -21.28
C ALA A 681 -59.93 37.13 -22.31
N VAL A 682 -59.35 36.37 -23.25
CA VAL A 682 -58.45 36.88 -24.27
C VAL A 682 -59.18 37.72 -25.32
N GLN A 683 -60.30 37.23 -25.86
CA GLN A 683 -61.10 37.99 -26.85
C GLN A 683 -61.64 39.30 -26.27
N SER A 684 -62.04 39.27 -25.00
CA SER A 684 -62.45 40.48 -24.28
C SER A 684 -61.28 41.44 -24.05
N LEU A 685 -60.07 40.93 -23.74
CA LEU A 685 -58.89 41.77 -23.56
C LEU A 685 -58.45 42.45 -24.86
N GLU A 686 -58.50 41.73 -25.99
CA GLU A 686 -58.19 42.29 -27.31
C GLU A 686 -59.14 43.43 -27.68
N SER A 687 -60.43 43.29 -27.37
CA SER A 687 -61.46 44.28 -27.70
C SER A 687 -61.46 45.50 -26.76
N PHE A 688 -60.98 45.37 -25.52
CA PHE A 688 -60.95 46.44 -24.52
C PHE A 688 -59.53 46.91 -24.16
N GLN A 689 -58.53 46.56 -24.99
CA GLN A 689 -57.12 46.92 -24.75
C GLN A 689 -56.90 48.44 -24.71
N GLU A 690 -57.41 49.19 -25.70
CA GLU A 690 -57.33 50.65 -25.74
C GLU A 690 -58.12 51.34 -24.60
N PRO A 691 -59.40 50.99 -24.33
CA PRO A 691 -60.17 51.54 -23.21
C PRO A 691 -59.55 51.33 -21.83
N LEU A 692 -58.84 50.22 -21.63
CA LEU A 692 -58.19 49.88 -20.36
C LEU A 692 -56.76 50.45 -20.26
N HIS A 693 -56.30 51.19 -21.28
CA HIS A 693 -54.94 51.70 -21.40
C HIS A 693 -53.86 50.62 -21.17
N VAL A 694 -54.06 49.43 -21.75
CA VAL A 694 -53.11 48.31 -21.69
C VAL A 694 -52.14 48.41 -22.86
N SER A 695 -50.83 48.44 -22.61
CA SER A 695 -49.82 48.54 -23.69
C SER A 695 -49.70 47.24 -24.46
N SER A 696 -49.61 46.12 -23.76
CA SER A 696 -49.52 44.78 -24.34
C SER A 696 -50.06 43.74 -23.36
N PHE A 697 -50.43 42.57 -23.86
CA PHE A 697 -50.70 41.42 -22.99
C PHE A 697 -50.15 40.13 -23.60
N GLY A 698 -49.69 39.23 -22.74
CA GLY A 698 -49.14 37.94 -23.10
C GLY A 698 -49.90 36.82 -22.41
N VAL A 699 -50.30 35.81 -23.17
CA VAL A 699 -50.92 34.60 -22.63
C VAL A 699 -49.88 33.50 -22.54
N SER A 700 -49.70 32.95 -21.35
CA SER A 700 -48.79 31.83 -21.10
C SER A 700 -49.53 30.71 -20.38
N ARG A 701 -49.15 29.46 -20.66
CA ARG A 701 -49.69 28.32 -19.92
C ARG A 701 -49.06 28.31 -18.53
N THR A 702 -49.87 28.04 -17.51
CA THR A 702 -49.34 27.78 -16.17
C THR A 702 -48.49 26.50 -16.19
N PRO A 703 -47.26 26.53 -15.66
CA PRO A 703 -46.37 25.37 -15.65
C PRO A 703 -46.88 24.26 -14.74
N LEU A 704 -46.48 23.01 -15.01
CA LEU A 704 -46.80 21.86 -14.14
C LEU A 704 -46.20 22.01 -12.72
N ASP A 705 -45.24 22.91 -12.53
CA ASP A 705 -44.63 23.20 -11.22
C ASP A 705 -45.66 23.62 -10.16
N GLU A 706 -46.75 24.26 -10.55
CA GLU A 706 -47.77 24.74 -9.60
C GLU A 706 -48.62 23.62 -9.02
N ILE A 707 -49.00 22.65 -9.85
CA ILE A 707 -49.64 21.40 -9.38
C ILE A 707 -48.75 20.76 -8.32
N PHE A 708 -47.45 20.74 -8.61
CA PHE A 708 -46.48 20.13 -7.74
C PHE A 708 -46.34 20.88 -6.40
N ILE A 709 -46.33 22.21 -6.43
CA ILE A 709 -46.28 23.05 -5.21
C ILE A 709 -47.54 22.83 -4.38
N GLU A 710 -48.73 22.85 -5.00
CA GLU A 710 -50.00 22.61 -4.32
C GLU A 710 -50.00 21.26 -3.58
N TYR A 711 -49.57 20.19 -4.24
CA TYR A 711 -49.44 18.85 -3.65
C TYR A 711 -48.38 18.72 -2.54
N VAL A 712 -47.32 19.52 -2.59
CA VAL A 712 -46.22 19.48 -1.61
C VAL A 712 -46.52 20.36 -0.40
N VAL A 713 -47.14 21.53 -0.62
CA VAL A 713 -47.46 22.52 0.42
C VAL A 713 -48.64 22.07 1.26
N GLU A 714 -49.70 21.48 0.67
CA GLU A 714 -50.87 20.99 1.43
C GLU A 714 -50.55 19.95 2.51
N LYS A 715 -49.37 19.31 2.48
CA LYS A 715 -48.96 18.31 3.49
C LYS A 715 -47.84 18.76 4.44
N HIS A 716 -47.19 19.89 4.20
CA HIS A 716 -46.04 20.34 5.00
C HIS A 716 -46.30 21.54 5.92
N ASP A 717 -47.48 22.17 5.85
CA ASP A 717 -47.85 23.31 6.69
C ASP A 717 -48.34 22.93 8.10
N GLU A 718 -47.44 22.33 8.89
CA GLU A 718 -47.51 22.48 10.35
C GLU A 718 -46.20 22.92 11.02
N LYS A 719 -45.00 22.86 10.40
CA LYS A 719 -43.73 23.16 11.11
C LYS A 719 -42.58 23.74 10.27
N ALA A 720 -42.83 24.79 9.48
CA ALA A 720 -41.74 25.57 8.89
C ALA A 720 -41.73 27.01 9.44
N THR A 721 -41.13 27.20 10.62
CA THR A 721 -40.76 28.53 11.11
C THR A 721 -39.75 29.16 10.15
N VAL A 722 -40.21 30.17 9.39
CA VAL A 722 -39.37 31.05 8.59
C VAL A 722 -38.44 31.82 9.53
N ILE A 723 -37.17 31.41 9.59
CA ILE A 723 -36.15 32.13 10.35
C ILE A 723 -35.77 33.38 9.54
N ASN A 724 -36.14 34.56 10.05
CA ASN A 724 -35.71 35.86 9.51
C ASN A 724 -34.19 35.95 9.51
N THR A 725 -33.60 35.85 8.32
CA THR A 725 -32.14 35.80 8.08
C THR A 725 -31.49 37.19 8.01
N SER A 726 -32.24 38.26 8.28
CA SER A 726 -31.80 39.64 8.09
C SER A 726 -30.96 40.24 9.24
N GLN A 727 -30.70 39.50 10.33
CA GLN A 727 -29.94 40.02 11.50
C GLN A 727 -28.59 39.31 11.80
N LEU A 728 -28.12 38.39 10.97
CA LEU A 728 -26.80 37.77 11.17
C LEU A 728 -25.69 38.57 10.50
N GLU A 729 -25.25 39.66 11.14
CA GLU A 729 -23.94 40.23 10.83
C GLU A 729 -22.85 39.20 11.21
N MET A 730 -22.24 38.57 10.21
CA MET A 730 -21.08 37.70 10.40
C MET A 730 -19.91 38.52 10.92
N SER A 731 -19.77 38.62 12.25
CA SER A 731 -18.55 39.13 12.89
C SER A 731 -17.34 38.34 12.39
N LYS A 732 -16.21 39.01 12.12
CA LYS A 732 -14.98 38.33 11.69
C LYS A 732 -14.62 37.25 12.74
N PRO A 733 -14.56 35.96 12.35
CA PRO A 733 -14.31 34.90 13.31
C PRO A 733 -12.91 35.06 13.91
N SER A 734 -12.83 35.23 15.24
CA SER A 734 -11.57 35.31 15.97
C SER A 734 -10.67 34.11 15.67
N LEU A 735 -9.35 34.32 15.56
CA LEU A 735 -8.35 33.26 15.34
C LEU A 735 -8.49 32.10 16.35
N ARG A 736 -8.80 32.39 17.61
CA ARG A 736 -9.01 31.38 18.65
C ARG A 736 -10.19 30.46 18.34
N ARG A 737 -11.35 31.02 17.96
CA ARG A 737 -12.53 30.24 17.57
C ARG A 737 -12.28 29.37 16.35
N GLN A 738 -11.52 29.88 15.37
CA GLN A 738 -11.11 29.09 14.20
C GLN A 738 -10.22 27.91 14.61
N PHE A 739 -9.22 28.16 15.46
CA PHE A 739 -8.32 27.11 15.96
C PHE A 739 -9.09 26.01 16.69
N THR A 740 -9.97 26.38 17.63
CA THR A 740 -10.76 25.40 18.38
C THR A 740 -11.69 24.60 17.47
N ALA A 741 -12.29 25.24 16.46
CA ALA A 741 -13.17 24.55 15.51
C ALA A 741 -12.40 23.54 14.63
N LEU A 742 -11.24 23.95 14.11
CA LEU A 742 -10.38 23.10 13.28
C LEU A 742 -9.84 21.91 14.08
N MET A 743 -9.41 22.15 15.33
CA MET A 743 -8.92 21.10 16.22
C MET A 743 -10.04 20.12 16.61
N TYR A 744 -11.22 20.63 16.96
CA TYR A 744 -12.38 19.80 17.28
C TYR A 744 -12.82 18.91 16.11
N LYS A 745 -12.85 19.47 14.89
CA LYS A 745 -13.08 18.70 13.66
C LYS A 745 -12.04 17.59 13.53
N LYS A 746 -10.75 17.90 13.68
CA LYS A 746 -9.66 16.93 13.52
C LYS A 746 -9.81 15.77 14.51
N ILE A 747 -10.10 16.06 15.78
CA ILE A 747 -10.34 15.04 16.82
C ILE A 747 -11.51 14.12 16.45
N ILE A 748 -12.67 14.67 16.09
CA ILE A 748 -13.85 13.85 15.73
C ILE A 748 -13.56 12.98 14.50
N CYS A 749 -12.94 13.57 13.48
CA CYS A 749 -12.57 12.82 12.28
C CYS A 749 -11.63 11.67 12.63
N SER A 750 -10.56 11.92 13.39
CA SER A 750 -9.61 10.86 13.76
C SER A 750 -10.21 9.77 14.65
N LEU A 751 -11.16 10.10 15.55
CA LEU A 751 -11.87 9.11 16.35
C LEU A 751 -12.82 8.23 15.52
N ARG A 752 -13.45 8.79 14.47
CA ARG A 752 -14.37 8.06 13.60
C ARG A 752 -13.67 7.23 12.53
N ASP A 753 -12.57 7.74 11.98
CA ASP A 753 -11.91 7.21 10.77
C ASP A 753 -10.84 6.13 11.06
N ARG A 754 -10.57 5.84 12.36
CA ARG A 754 -9.68 4.77 12.87
C ARG A 754 -8.21 4.77 12.41
N TYR A 755 -7.82 5.57 11.41
CA TYR A 755 -6.46 5.60 10.85
C TYR A 755 -5.37 6.02 11.85
N ALA A 756 -5.68 6.89 12.80
CA ALA A 756 -4.74 7.27 13.87
C ALA A 756 -4.43 6.09 14.81
N PHE A 757 -5.41 5.24 15.10
CA PHE A 757 -5.21 4.02 15.90
C PHE A 757 -4.38 2.98 15.13
N LEU A 758 -4.56 2.90 13.81
CA LEU A 758 -3.78 2.02 12.94
C LEU A 758 -2.28 2.38 12.96
N GLN A 759 -1.95 3.67 12.93
CA GLN A 759 -0.55 4.14 13.04
C GLN A 759 0.12 3.64 14.33
N ILE A 760 -0.56 3.82 15.47
CA ILE A 760 -0.04 3.42 16.79
C ILE A 760 0.11 1.89 16.87
N ALA A 761 -0.90 1.14 16.41
CA ALA A 761 -0.89 -0.32 16.46
C ALA A 761 0.21 -0.93 15.59
N ILE A 762 0.44 -0.40 14.38
CA ILE A 762 1.48 -0.90 13.47
C ILE A 762 2.87 -0.71 14.05
N VAL A 763 3.17 0.46 14.61
CA VAL A 763 4.48 0.71 15.25
C VAL A 763 4.70 -0.25 16.41
N PHE A 764 3.69 -0.48 17.24
CA PHE A 764 3.77 -1.42 18.35
C PHE A 764 4.05 -2.85 17.87
N ILE A 765 3.26 -3.37 16.92
CA ILE A 765 3.40 -4.75 16.42
C ILE A 765 4.76 -4.96 15.75
N LEU A 766 5.15 -4.07 14.84
CA LEU A 766 6.38 -4.23 14.06
C LEU A 766 7.66 -4.05 14.87
N TYR A 767 7.60 -3.31 15.99
CA TYR A 767 8.72 -3.21 16.90
C TYR A 767 8.83 -4.42 17.84
N LEU A 768 7.70 -5.05 18.21
CA LEU A 768 7.65 -6.16 19.16
C LEU A 768 8.08 -7.51 18.54
N VAL A 769 7.70 -7.80 17.29
CA VAL A 769 7.95 -9.10 16.63
C VAL A 769 9.45 -9.44 16.50
N PRO A 770 10.34 -8.54 16.01
CA PRO A 770 11.74 -8.89 15.83
C PRO A 770 12.48 -8.93 17.17
N ILE A 771 12.10 -8.13 18.16
CA ILE A 771 12.76 -8.17 19.47
C ILE A 771 12.53 -9.52 20.16
N ILE A 772 11.33 -10.11 20.02
CA ILE A 772 11.06 -11.49 20.48
C ILE A 772 12.01 -12.48 19.79
N PHE A 773 12.21 -12.35 18.47
CA PHE A 773 13.15 -13.20 17.72
C PHE A 773 14.60 -13.01 18.20
N SER A 774 14.98 -11.78 18.57
CA SER A 774 16.30 -11.44 19.11
C SER A 774 16.56 -12.08 20.47
N THR A 775 15.57 -12.07 21.36
CA THR A 775 15.67 -12.73 22.68
C THR A 775 15.84 -14.24 22.56
N VAL A 776 15.21 -14.86 21.55
CA VAL A 776 15.39 -16.29 21.27
C VAL A 776 16.83 -16.57 20.79
N ASN A 777 17.38 -15.75 19.89
CA ASN A 777 18.75 -15.94 19.37
C ASN A 777 19.86 -15.67 20.39
N LYS A 778 19.67 -14.71 21.31
CA LYS A 778 20.64 -14.47 22.40
C LYS A 778 20.80 -15.68 23.33
N ALA A 779 19.79 -16.53 23.46
CA ALA A 779 19.86 -17.74 24.27
C ALA A 779 20.80 -18.82 23.70
N LEU A 780 21.33 -18.66 22.47
CA LEU A 780 22.12 -19.69 21.76
C LEU A 780 23.63 -19.41 21.65
N THR A 781 24.18 -18.28 22.13
CA THR A 781 25.53 -17.83 21.70
C THR A 781 26.57 -17.58 22.80
N SER A 782 26.53 -18.26 23.95
CA SER A 782 27.61 -18.10 24.94
C SER A 782 27.90 -19.32 25.81
N ASP A 783 27.51 -20.51 25.38
CA ASP A 783 27.61 -21.69 26.23
C ASP A 783 28.85 -22.54 25.90
N MET A 784 29.45 -23.09 26.95
CA MET A 784 30.53 -24.06 26.89
C MET A 784 30.10 -25.24 26.01
N LEU A 785 30.79 -25.48 24.90
CA LEU A 785 30.49 -26.59 23.99
C LEU A 785 31.44 -27.75 24.26
N LYS A 786 30.87 -28.91 24.62
CA LYS A 786 31.61 -30.18 24.69
C LYS A 786 31.83 -30.68 23.27
N MET A 787 33.06 -31.02 22.90
CA MET A 787 33.30 -31.65 21.60
C MET A 787 32.89 -33.13 21.70
N SER A 788 31.80 -33.50 21.05
CA SER A 788 31.32 -34.88 21.02
C SER A 788 30.81 -35.28 19.63
N LEU A 789 30.91 -36.56 19.33
CA LEU A 789 30.29 -37.16 18.14
C LEU A 789 28.76 -37.14 18.21
N ALA A 790 28.18 -37.06 19.42
CA ALA A 790 26.72 -37.05 19.62
C ALA A 790 26.04 -35.76 19.15
N ASP A 791 26.81 -34.68 18.95
CA ASP A 791 26.29 -33.41 18.43
C ASP A 791 26.05 -33.45 16.91
N TYR A 792 26.52 -34.52 16.24
CA TYR A 792 26.37 -34.76 14.82
C TYR A 792 25.34 -35.86 14.54
N TYR A 793 24.49 -35.66 13.54
CA TYR A 793 23.39 -36.58 13.22
C TYR A 793 23.87 -37.70 12.28
N ASP A 794 23.74 -38.97 12.72
CA ASP A 794 24.08 -40.17 11.95
C ASP A 794 25.52 -40.17 11.36
N VAL A 795 26.51 -40.02 12.23
CA VAL A 795 27.92 -40.00 11.83
C VAL A 795 28.38 -41.33 11.26
N ILE A 796 29.09 -41.29 10.14
CA ILE A 796 29.80 -42.43 9.55
C ILE A 796 31.31 -42.17 9.65
N ALA A 797 32.04 -43.08 10.30
CA ALA A 797 33.49 -43.05 10.41
C ALA A 797 34.15 -44.04 9.45
N LEU A 798 34.97 -43.55 8.52
CA LEU A 798 35.68 -44.43 7.57
C LEU A 798 36.99 -44.94 8.21
N THR A 799 37.29 -46.25 8.11
CA THR A 799 38.51 -46.83 8.69
C THR A 799 39.26 -47.79 7.77
N GLU A 800 40.60 -47.84 7.90
CA GLU A 800 41.48 -48.77 7.19
C GLU A 800 42.04 -49.83 8.15
N GLY A 801 41.66 -51.09 7.95
CA GLY A 801 42.19 -52.26 8.66
C GLY A 801 41.62 -52.49 10.08
N SER A 802 41.40 -53.76 10.44
CA SER A 802 40.93 -54.20 11.76
C SER A 802 42.05 -54.73 12.68
N ASP A 803 43.27 -54.84 12.17
CA ASP A 803 44.29 -55.72 12.76
C ASP A 803 45.25 -55.00 13.74
N ASN A 804 44.99 -53.73 14.04
CA ASN A 804 45.77 -52.94 15.00
C ASN A 804 45.14 -52.95 16.41
N ALA A 805 45.97 -52.96 17.46
CA ALA A 805 45.56 -53.02 18.87
C ALA A 805 44.68 -51.84 19.33
N TYR A 806 44.73 -50.69 18.66
CA TYR A 806 43.93 -49.49 18.97
C TYR A 806 42.55 -49.44 18.26
N TRP A 807 42.37 -50.22 17.17
CA TRP A 807 41.15 -50.21 16.37
C TRP A 807 39.88 -50.62 17.15
N PRO A 808 39.88 -51.66 18.01
CA PRO A 808 38.70 -52.03 18.78
C PRO A 808 38.22 -50.91 19.72
N ALA A 809 39.16 -50.18 20.34
CA ALA A 809 38.86 -49.06 21.23
C ALA A 809 38.29 -47.87 20.44
N TYR A 810 38.82 -47.59 19.24
CA TYR A 810 38.28 -46.57 18.34
C TYR A 810 36.84 -46.89 17.90
N LYS A 811 36.59 -48.14 17.49
CA LYS A 811 35.25 -48.58 17.07
C LYS A 811 34.22 -48.42 18.19
N GLU A 812 34.56 -48.85 19.39
CA GLU A 812 33.68 -48.73 20.57
C GLU A 812 33.37 -47.26 20.89
N ILE A 813 34.35 -46.34 20.77
CA ILE A 813 34.12 -44.90 20.99
C ILE A 813 33.13 -44.32 19.96
N VAL A 814 33.25 -44.69 18.68
CA VAL A 814 32.34 -44.17 17.65
C VAL A 814 30.92 -44.72 17.84
N GLU A 815 30.79 -46.00 18.13
CA GLU A 815 29.48 -46.65 18.37
C GLU A 815 28.82 -46.16 19.67
N GLU A 816 29.57 -45.89 20.74
CA GLU A 816 29.07 -45.29 21.99
C GLU A 816 28.39 -43.94 21.77
N HIS A 817 28.81 -43.19 20.74
CA HIS A 817 28.25 -41.88 20.41
C HIS A 817 27.21 -41.93 19.27
N GLY A 818 26.72 -43.12 18.92
CA GLY A 818 25.69 -43.30 17.90
C GLY A 818 26.19 -43.25 16.45
N GLY A 819 27.52 -43.27 16.23
CA GLY A 819 28.12 -43.33 14.90
C GLY A 819 28.30 -44.75 14.38
N VAL A 820 28.39 -44.91 13.07
CA VAL A 820 28.62 -46.19 12.38
C VAL A 820 30.04 -46.21 11.81
N VAL A 821 30.79 -47.28 12.07
CA VAL A 821 32.13 -47.45 11.51
C VAL A 821 32.07 -48.30 10.24
N GLU A 822 32.56 -47.75 9.13
CA GLU A 822 32.70 -48.46 7.86
C GLU A 822 34.17 -48.80 7.59
N VAL A 823 34.45 -50.08 7.33
CA VAL A 823 35.80 -50.59 7.06
C VAL A 823 36.04 -50.66 5.55
N VAL A 824 37.10 -50.03 5.07
CA VAL A 824 37.53 -50.08 3.67
C VAL A 824 38.11 -51.46 3.36
N LYS A 825 37.57 -52.15 2.32
CA LYS A 825 38.03 -53.49 1.89
C LYS A 825 38.65 -53.43 0.49
N GLY A 826 39.90 -53.89 0.35
CA GLY A 826 40.53 -54.18 -0.95
C GLY A 826 40.97 -52.99 -1.82
N LYS A 827 40.83 -51.75 -1.35
CA LYS A 827 41.30 -50.51 -2.01
C LYS A 827 42.01 -49.63 -0.98
N THR A 828 42.82 -48.66 -1.45
CA THR A 828 43.41 -47.65 -0.56
C THR A 828 42.32 -46.74 0.03
N PHE A 829 42.47 -46.33 1.29
CA PHE A 829 41.50 -45.48 2.00
C PHE A 829 41.05 -44.26 1.18
N ILE A 830 42.01 -43.56 0.58
CA ILE A 830 41.78 -42.33 -0.21
C ILE A 830 40.91 -42.61 -1.44
N GLN A 831 41.15 -43.72 -2.15
CA GLN A 831 40.37 -44.07 -3.34
C GLN A 831 38.92 -44.41 -2.99
N GLU A 832 38.68 -45.10 -1.87
CA GLU A 832 37.33 -45.45 -1.47
C GLU A 832 36.55 -44.23 -0.95
N ALA A 833 37.19 -43.39 -0.13
CA ALA A 833 36.61 -42.12 0.29
C ALA A 833 36.24 -41.24 -0.93
N PHE A 834 37.10 -41.19 -1.94
CA PHE A 834 36.84 -40.45 -3.17
C PHE A 834 35.68 -41.04 -3.99
N ASN A 835 35.58 -42.37 -4.11
CA ASN A 835 34.45 -43.01 -4.80
C ASN A 835 33.12 -42.71 -4.12
N LYS A 836 33.09 -42.68 -2.78
CA LYS A 836 31.89 -42.31 -2.02
C LYS A 836 31.50 -40.85 -2.24
N ALA A 837 32.50 -39.97 -2.27
CA ALA A 837 32.27 -38.56 -2.59
C ALA A 837 31.72 -38.32 -4.01
N LEU A 838 32.07 -39.17 -4.98
CA LEU A 838 31.56 -39.11 -6.35
C LEU A 838 30.13 -39.66 -6.52
N GLN A 839 29.69 -40.61 -5.66
CA GLN A 839 28.36 -41.21 -5.75
C GLN A 839 27.27 -40.26 -5.25
N ASP A 840 27.43 -39.72 -4.05
CA ASP A 840 26.52 -38.74 -3.46
C ASP A 840 27.34 -37.80 -2.57
N PHE A 841 27.73 -36.66 -3.15
CA PHE A 841 28.56 -35.68 -2.47
C PHE A 841 27.87 -35.08 -1.23
N ASN A 842 26.53 -34.97 -1.24
CA ASN A 842 25.78 -34.39 -0.12
C ASN A 842 25.69 -35.36 1.06
N PHE A 843 25.49 -36.65 0.76
CA PHE A 843 25.57 -37.70 1.77
C PHE A 843 26.99 -37.81 2.33
N TYR A 844 28.00 -37.71 1.47
CA TYR A 844 29.41 -37.69 1.87
C TYR A 844 29.71 -36.53 2.83
N GLN A 845 29.35 -35.31 2.42
CA GLN A 845 29.62 -34.09 3.17
C GLN A 845 28.97 -34.07 4.56
N ASN A 846 27.72 -34.53 4.70
CA ASN A 846 26.98 -34.39 5.96
C ASN A 846 27.11 -35.59 6.91
N ARG A 847 27.46 -36.78 6.42
CA ARG A 847 27.52 -38.00 7.25
C ARG A 847 28.94 -38.50 7.48
N TYR A 848 29.87 -38.32 6.55
CA TYR A 848 31.26 -38.76 6.76
C TYR A 848 32.05 -37.66 7.47
N VAL A 849 31.97 -37.64 8.81
CA VAL A 849 32.56 -36.55 9.62
C VAL A 849 34.02 -36.81 9.97
N ILE A 850 34.37 -38.06 10.31
CA ILE A 850 35.73 -38.45 10.75
C ILE A 850 36.18 -39.76 10.10
N GLY A 851 37.47 -40.07 10.18
CA GLY A 851 38.01 -41.39 9.85
C GLY A 851 39.35 -41.65 10.51
N ALA A 852 39.86 -42.89 10.43
CA ALA A 852 41.16 -43.24 10.99
C ALA A 852 41.84 -44.40 10.22
N SER A 853 43.17 -44.30 10.05
CA SER A 853 44.01 -45.39 9.58
C SER A 853 45.06 -45.73 10.64
N PHE A 854 45.11 -47.00 11.04
CA PHE A 854 45.97 -47.50 12.11
C PHE A 854 47.18 -48.25 11.55
N GLY A 855 48.01 -47.55 10.76
CA GLY A 855 49.28 -48.05 10.22
C GLY A 855 50.46 -47.90 11.19
N PRO A 856 51.73 -47.95 10.70
CA PRO A 856 52.93 -47.67 11.51
C PRO A 856 52.96 -46.25 12.09
N SER A 857 52.24 -45.32 11.46
CA SER A 857 51.87 -44.01 12.01
C SER A 857 50.34 -43.92 12.00
N ILE A 858 49.73 -43.39 13.07
CA ILE A 858 48.28 -43.27 13.15
C ILE A 858 47.85 -42.02 12.38
N VAL A 859 46.91 -42.17 11.45
CA VAL A 859 46.38 -41.04 10.66
C VAL A 859 44.91 -40.83 11.03
N ALA A 860 44.60 -39.67 11.61
CA ALA A 860 43.24 -39.20 11.85
C ALA A 860 42.76 -38.38 10.64
N TYR A 861 41.62 -38.78 10.08
CA TYR A 861 40.97 -38.10 8.98
C TYR A 861 39.80 -37.24 9.48
N TYR A 862 39.67 -36.03 8.94
CA TYR A 862 38.57 -35.12 9.27
C TYR A 862 37.92 -34.54 8.02
N ASN A 863 36.63 -34.21 8.16
CA ASN A 863 35.85 -33.55 7.12
C ASN A 863 35.84 -32.02 7.32
N ARG A 864 36.44 -31.27 6.40
CA ARG A 864 36.55 -29.80 6.51
C ARG A 864 35.20 -29.06 6.50
N PHE A 865 34.13 -29.67 6.01
CA PHE A 865 32.82 -29.01 5.94
C PHE A 865 32.15 -28.85 7.32
N GLU A 866 32.61 -29.58 8.33
CA GLU A 866 32.08 -29.55 9.69
C GLU A 866 33.03 -28.79 10.63
N ASP A 867 32.56 -27.70 11.26
CA ASP A 867 33.38 -26.70 11.97
C ASP A 867 34.21 -27.25 13.17
N HIS A 868 33.93 -28.45 13.68
CA HIS A 868 34.66 -29.09 14.81
C HIS A 868 35.16 -30.51 14.52
N SER A 869 35.08 -30.98 13.27
CA SER A 869 35.50 -32.34 12.91
C SER A 869 37.00 -32.60 13.12
N MET A 870 37.84 -31.59 12.87
CA MET A 870 39.29 -31.68 13.01
C MET A 870 39.72 -31.97 14.46
N PRO A 871 39.41 -31.11 15.46
CA PRO A 871 39.76 -31.39 16.85
C PRO A 871 39.05 -32.64 17.41
N LEU A 872 37.85 -32.95 16.92
CA LEU A 872 37.12 -34.16 17.29
C LEU A 872 37.82 -35.43 16.80
N SER A 873 38.26 -35.46 15.53
CA SER A 873 38.94 -36.63 14.94
C SER A 873 40.20 -37.00 15.73
N TYR A 874 40.96 -35.98 16.16
CA TYR A 874 42.13 -36.16 17.00
C TYR A 874 41.75 -36.66 18.41
N SER A 875 40.74 -36.06 19.03
CA SER A 875 40.27 -36.47 20.37
C SER A 875 39.81 -37.92 20.41
N VAL A 876 39.11 -38.40 19.38
CA VAL A 876 38.63 -39.79 19.30
C VAL A 876 39.81 -40.77 19.21
N VAL A 877 40.84 -40.45 18.42
CA VAL A 877 42.05 -41.28 18.30
C VAL A 877 42.85 -41.29 19.61
N VAL A 878 43.07 -40.13 20.25
CA VAL A 878 43.77 -40.05 21.54
C VAL A 878 43.03 -40.83 22.63
N ASN A 879 41.71 -40.72 22.69
CA ASN A 879 40.90 -41.49 23.64
C ASN A 879 40.93 -43.00 23.34
N ALA A 880 41.06 -43.41 22.07
CA ALA A 880 41.25 -44.82 21.72
C ALA A 880 42.58 -45.37 22.23
N ILE A 881 43.67 -44.59 22.13
CA ILE A 881 44.99 -44.96 22.68
C ILE A 881 44.93 -45.02 24.20
N LEU A 882 44.37 -43.99 24.85
CA LEU A 882 44.26 -43.92 26.31
C LEU A 882 43.44 -45.08 26.89
N ARG A 883 42.26 -45.38 26.32
CA ARG A 883 41.42 -46.50 26.77
C ARG A 883 42.10 -47.85 26.62
N LYS A 884 42.97 -47.99 25.61
CA LYS A 884 43.71 -49.23 25.36
C LYS A 884 44.81 -49.46 26.39
N GLU A 885 45.55 -48.42 26.74
CA GLU A 885 46.73 -48.50 27.63
C GLU A 885 46.34 -48.45 29.12
N MET A 886 45.31 -47.68 29.49
CA MET A 886 44.93 -47.43 30.90
C MET A 886 43.58 -48.06 31.30
N GLY A 887 42.79 -48.53 30.32
CA GLY A 887 41.46 -49.11 30.52
C GLY A 887 40.30 -48.16 30.21
N LYS A 888 39.09 -48.71 30.02
CA LYS A 888 37.90 -47.98 29.50
C LYS A 888 37.41 -46.80 30.35
N GLN A 889 37.77 -46.76 31.63
CA GLN A 889 37.37 -45.72 32.57
C GLN A 889 38.07 -44.39 32.29
N TYR A 890 39.24 -44.41 31.64
CA TYR A 890 40.01 -43.20 31.37
C TYR A 890 39.52 -42.47 30.11
N LYS A 891 39.14 -41.19 30.25
CA LYS A 891 38.64 -40.36 29.14
C LYS A 891 39.10 -38.91 29.28
N ILE A 892 39.50 -38.32 28.16
CA ILE A 892 39.79 -36.88 28.05
C ILE A 892 38.61 -36.22 27.34
N HIS A 893 37.96 -35.30 28.04
CA HIS A 893 36.89 -34.48 27.49
C HIS A 893 37.40 -33.09 27.16
N ILE A 894 37.23 -32.69 25.90
CA ILE A 894 37.69 -31.42 25.38
C ILE A 894 36.48 -30.50 25.18
N TYR A 895 36.58 -29.30 25.72
CA TYR A 895 35.56 -28.27 25.58
C TYR A 895 36.16 -27.04 24.94
N THR A 896 35.43 -26.45 24.00
CA THR A 896 35.67 -25.08 23.56
C THR A 896 34.83 -24.16 24.43
N TYR A 897 35.50 -23.26 25.15
CA TYR A 897 34.82 -22.27 25.97
C TYR A 897 35.37 -20.88 25.65
N PRO A 898 35.00 -20.33 24.47
CA PRO A 898 35.55 -19.07 24.00
C PRO A 898 35.11 -17.93 24.91
N GLU A 899 36.05 -17.07 25.30
CA GLU A 899 35.72 -15.88 26.10
C GLU A 899 35.12 -14.81 25.17
N PRO A 900 33.95 -14.23 25.50
CA PRO A 900 33.36 -13.19 24.68
C PRO A 900 34.25 -11.95 24.74
N VAL A 901 34.90 -11.62 23.62
CA VAL A 901 35.62 -10.35 23.49
C VAL A 901 34.63 -9.22 23.76
N GLY A 902 35.01 -8.28 24.63
CA GLY A 902 34.19 -7.12 25.03
C GLY A 902 33.68 -6.24 23.88
N VAL A 903 34.17 -6.49 22.65
CA VAL A 903 33.62 -6.02 21.38
C VAL A 903 32.51 -6.97 20.91
N SER A 904 31.47 -7.09 21.73
CA SER A 904 30.32 -7.95 21.45
C SER A 904 29.63 -7.56 20.14
N ASN A 905 29.17 -8.56 19.38
CA ASN A 905 28.08 -8.56 18.39
C ASN A 905 27.06 -7.41 18.46
N VAL A 906 27.45 -6.22 18.02
CA VAL A 906 26.56 -5.06 17.89
C VAL A 906 25.80 -5.09 16.55
N ASP A 907 26.43 -5.59 15.48
CA ASP A 907 25.87 -5.49 14.11
C ASP A 907 24.51 -6.19 13.92
N ASP A 908 24.30 -7.41 14.39
CA ASP A 908 23.02 -8.13 14.16
C ASP A 908 21.84 -7.49 14.90
N LEU A 909 22.05 -7.06 16.16
CA LEU A 909 21.04 -6.36 16.95
C LEU A 909 20.77 -4.96 16.39
N VAL A 910 21.79 -4.29 15.86
CA VAL A 910 21.67 -2.96 15.25
C VAL A 910 20.92 -3.05 13.92
N ILE A 911 21.23 -4.02 13.06
CA ILE A 911 20.51 -4.28 11.80
C ILE A 911 19.04 -4.56 12.11
N GLN A 912 18.77 -5.42 13.10
CA GLN A 912 17.41 -5.73 13.51
C GLN A 912 16.63 -4.49 14.00
N CYS A 913 17.28 -3.61 14.78
CA CYS A 913 16.67 -2.35 15.21
C CYS A 913 16.43 -1.38 14.06
N ILE A 914 17.36 -1.26 13.10
CA ILE A 914 17.19 -0.43 11.91
C ILE A 914 16.00 -0.91 11.08
N CYS A 915 15.85 -2.23 10.89
CA CYS A 915 14.69 -2.81 10.23
C CYS A 915 13.39 -2.43 10.95
N CYS A 916 13.31 -2.63 12.27
CA CYS A 916 12.13 -2.30 13.06
C CYS A 916 11.75 -0.82 12.99
N LEU A 917 12.74 0.07 13.12
CA LEU A 917 12.54 1.51 13.07
C LEU A 917 12.13 1.96 11.66
N SER A 918 12.74 1.39 10.61
CA SER A 918 12.43 1.69 9.21
C SER A 918 11.01 1.29 8.85
N PHE A 919 10.58 0.09 9.22
CA PHE A 919 9.22 -0.39 8.96
C PHE A 919 8.18 0.31 9.85
N GLY A 920 8.44 0.45 11.15
CA GLY A 920 7.49 1.08 12.09
C GLY A 920 7.21 2.54 11.73
N PHE A 921 8.24 3.40 11.75
CA PHE A 921 8.09 4.82 11.48
C PHE A 921 7.85 5.13 9.98
N GLY A 922 8.37 4.31 9.06
CA GLY A 922 8.13 4.47 7.63
C GLY A 922 6.66 4.24 7.25
N ILE A 923 6.02 3.22 7.82
CA ILE A 923 4.60 2.94 7.58
C ILE A 923 3.72 3.95 8.31
N ALA A 924 3.95 4.16 9.61
CA ALA A 924 3.15 5.09 10.40
C ALA A 924 3.21 6.52 9.85
N GLY A 925 4.40 6.93 9.37
CA GLY A 925 4.61 8.23 8.74
C GLY A 925 3.84 8.44 7.43
N ALA A 926 3.56 7.39 6.65
CA ALA A 926 2.88 7.52 5.36
C ALA A 926 1.35 7.59 5.47
N ILE A 927 0.75 7.02 6.54
CA ILE A 927 -0.72 6.92 6.71
C ILE A 927 -1.45 8.27 6.73
N PRO A 928 -0.95 9.36 7.39
CA PRO A 928 -1.64 10.66 7.41
C PRO A 928 -1.95 11.21 6.01
N LEU A 929 -1.18 10.80 5.00
CA LEU A 929 -1.34 11.21 3.62
C LEU A 929 -2.70 10.81 3.01
N LEU A 930 -3.35 9.74 3.51
CA LEU A 930 -4.73 9.38 3.12
C LEU A 930 -5.70 10.54 3.39
N PHE A 931 -5.69 11.02 4.63
CA PHE A 931 -6.59 12.06 5.10
C PHE A 931 -6.39 13.37 4.33
N TYR A 932 -5.15 13.85 4.22
CA TYR A 932 -4.85 15.13 3.57
C TYR A 932 -5.05 15.08 2.05
N SER A 933 -4.81 13.94 1.40
CA SER A 933 -5.09 13.77 -0.03
C SER A 933 -6.57 13.81 -0.33
N ASP A 934 -7.39 13.10 0.46
CA ASP A 934 -8.84 13.06 0.23
C ASP A 934 -9.48 14.41 0.55
N GLU A 935 -8.97 15.15 1.54
CA GLU A 935 -9.40 16.52 1.82
C GLU A 935 -9.16 17.48 0.64
N ARG A 936 -8.08 17.25 -0.13
CA ARG A 936 -7.77 18.01 -1.35
C ARG A 936 -8.64 17.57 -2.54
N LYS A 937 -8.82 16.26 -2.76
CA LYS A 937 -9.66 15.74 -3.85
C LYS A 937 -11.11 16.17 -3.71
N ASN A 938 -11.66 16.07 -2.49
CA ASN A 938 -13.03 16.46 -2.18
C ASN A 938 -13.21 17.99 -2.15
N LYS A 939 -12.13 18.76 -2.35
CA LYS A 939 -12.11 20.23 -2.26
C LYS A 939 -12.62 20.75 -0.92
N SER A 940 -12.62 19.94 0.13
CA SER A 940 -13.07 20.36 1.46
C SER A 940 -12.07 21.30 2.10
N LEU A 941 -10.76 21.16 1.82
CA LEU A 941 -9.75 22.17 2.19
C LEU A 941 -10.06 23.51 1.50
N HIS A 942 -10.38 23.47 0.21
CA HIS A 942 -10.75 24.67 -0.55
C HIS A 942 -12.01 25.33 0.02
N LEU A 943 -13.02 24.55 0.38
CA LEU A 943 -14.24 25.03 1.01
C LEU A 943 -13.97 25.74 2.34
N GLN A 944 -13.06 25.20 3.17
CA GLN A 944 -12.65 25.82 4.43
C GLN A 944 -11.93 27.15 4.20
N ILE A 945 -11.05 27.22 3.20
CA ILE A 945 -10.35 28.46 2.83
C ILE A 945 -11.34 29.50 2.28
N ILE A 946 -12.31 29.10 1.45
CA ILE A 946 -13.39 29.98 0.96
C ILE A 946 -14.24 30.50 2.13
N SER A 947 -14.47 29.66 3.15
CA SER A 947 -15.20 30.01 4.37
C SER A 947 -14.43 30.99 5.29
N GLY A 948 -13.21 31.39 4.91
CA GLY A 948 -12.39 32.36 5.64
C GLY A 948 -11.44 31.77 6.67
N ALA A 949 -11.19 30.45 6.65
CA ALA A 949 -10.19 29.83 7.51
C ALA A 949 -8.77 30.26 7.11
N ASN A 950 -7.95 30.62 8.10
CA ASN A 950 -6.54 30.95 7.85
C ASN A 950 -5.74 29.68 7.48
N VAL A 951 -5.04 29.72 6.34
CA VAL A 951 -4.24 28.60 5.81
C VAL A 951 -3.13 28.16 6.76
N ALA A 952 -2.41 29.11 7.38
CA ALA A 952 -1.36 28.79 8.33
C ALA A 952 -1.92 28.14 9.60
N LEU A 953 -3.09 28.60 10.06
CA LEU A 953 -3.76 28.01 11.21
C LEU A 953 -4.21 26.58 10.95
N TYR A 954 -4.72 26.28 9.75
CA TYR A 954 -5.05 24.92 9.32
C TYR A 954 -3.82 23.99 9.42
N TRP A 955 -2.70 24.37 8.80
CA TRP A 955 -1.48 23.55 8.83
C TRP A 955 -0.86 23.42 10.23
N LEU A 956 -1.00 24.44 11.06
CA LEU A 956 -0.59 24.37 12.47
C LEU A 956 -1.45 23.38 13.26
N THR A 957 -2.78 23.42 13.11
CA THR A 957 -3.68 22.46 13.78
C THR A 957 -3.43 21.03 13.30
N ALA A 958 -3.16 20.84 12.01
CA ALA A 958 -2.76 19.57 11.43
C ALA A 958 -1.45 19.07 12.04
N LEU A 959 -0.41 19.91 12.06
CA LEU A 959 0.90 19.58 12.63
C LEU A 959 0.81 19.16 14.10
N LEU A 960 0.10 19.93 14.92
CA LEU A 960 -0.02 19.65 16.36
C LEU A 960 -0.67 18.29 16.62
N TRP A 961 -1.68 17.92 15.83
CA TRP A 961 -2.34 16.63 15.95
C TRP A 961 -1.45 15.47 15.53
N GLU A 962 -0.81 15.56 14.36
CA GLU A 962 0.08 14.48 13.91
C GLU A 962 1.30 14.33 14.82
N MET A 963 1.82 15.45 15.36
CA MET A 963 2.90 15.41 16.37
C MET A 963 2.47 14.72 17.66
N LEU A 964 1.23 14.89 18.11
CA LEU A 964 0.70 14.18 19.27
C LEU A 964 0.72 12.66 19.04
N VAL A 965 0.26 12.21 17.86
CA VAL A 965 0.27 10.78 17.50
C VAL A 965 1.69 10.23 17.40
N MET A 966 2.61 10.96 16.74
CA MET A 966 4.01 10.56 16.61
C MET A 966 4.75 10.55 17.95
N THR A 967 4.37 11.40 18.90
CA THR A 967 4.92 11.39 20.27
C THR A 967 4.52 10.13 21.02
N ILE A 968 3.26 9.69 20.87
CA ILE A 968 2.80 8.41 21.44
C ILE A 968 3.59 7.24 20.85
N CYS A 969 3.78 7.21 19.52
CA CYS A 969 4.61 6.20 18.86
C CYS A 969 6.06 6.21 19.39
N ALA A 970 6.67 7.39 19.55
CA ALA A 970 8.02 7.54 20.08
C ALA A 970 8.14 7.04 21.53
N LEU A 971 7.15 7.31 22.38
CA LEU A 971 7.10 6.82 23.76
C LEU A 971 6.96 5.29 23.82
N ILE A 972 6.11 4.70 22.98
CA ILE A 972 5.95 3.24 22.88
C ILE A 972 7.27 2.59 22.48
N VAL A 973 7.93 3.11 21.44
CA VAL A 973 9.22 2.57 20.99
C VAL A 973 10.26 2.70 22.09
N ALA A 974 10.41 3.88 22.71
CA ALA A 974 11.40 4.11 23.76
C ALA A 974 11.16 3.23 25.01
N THR A 975 9.90 3.01 25.39
CA THR A 975 9.54 2.14 26.53
C THR A 975 9.81 0.67 26.24
N ILE A 976 9.47 0.17 25.04
CA ILE A 976 9.81 -1.20 24.63
C ILE A 976 11.33 -1.38 24.57
N SER A 977 12.07 -0.40 24.02
CA SER A 977 13.54 -0.46 24.00
C SER A 977 14.15 -0.58 25.40
N ARG A 978 13.58 0.13 26.39
CA ARG A 978 14.00 0.05 27.79
C ARG A 978 13.62 -1.29 28.42
N ALA A 979 12.40 -1.77 28.23
CA ALA A 979 11.90 -3.00 28.82
C ALA A 979 12.73 -4.24 28.42
N MET A 980 13.34 -4.20 27.23
CA MET A 980 14.06 -5.32 26.61
C MET A 980 15.59 -5.22 26.73
N ASP A 981 16.11 -4.29 27.54
CA ASP A 981 17.55 -4.08 27.79
C ASP A 981 18.38 -4.00 26.49
N LEU A 982 17.92 -3.16 25.56
CA LEU A 982 18.58 -2.95 24.26
C LEU A 982 19.84 -2.08 24.42
N LYS A 983 21.01 -2.67 24.10
CA LYS A 983 22.34 -2.03 24.12
C LYS A 983 22.32 -0.64 23.49
N GLY A 984 22.21 0.39 24.34
CA GLY A 984 22.20 1.80 23.92
C GLY A 984 21.20 2.65 24.69
N LEU A 985 20.07 2.05 25.06
CA LEU A 985 18.88 2.73 25.60
C LEU A 985 18.49 2.24 27.02
N GLU A 986 19.30 1.37 27.62
CA GLU A 986 19.07 0.65 28.89
C GLU A 986 18.97 1.61 30.10
N LYS A 987 19.84 2.62 30.16
CA LYS A 987 19.91 3.60 31.26
C LYS A 987 18.96 4.79 31.03
N TYR A 988 18.55 5.48 32.11
CA TYR A 988 17.65 6.65 32.08
C TYR A 988 18.11 7.73 31.08
N GLU A 989 19.41 8.03 31.04
CA GLU A 989 19.98 8.96 30.07
C GLU A 989 19.84 8.47 28.62
N GLY A 990 19.90 7.16 28.39
CA GLY A 990 19.70 6.51 27.08
C GLY A 990 18.27 6.68 26.58
N PHE A 991 17.29 6.46 27.47
CA PHE A 991 15.87 6.68 27.18
C PHE A 991 15.59 8.11 26.70
N ASN A 992 16.09 9.12 27.40
CA ASN A 992 15.88 10.53 27.04
C ASN A 992 16.47 10.87 25.66
N ARG A 993 17.66 10.34 25.34
CA ARG A 993 18.30 10.51 24.02
C ARG A 993 17.47 9.88 22.91
N GLY A 994 16.99 8.64 23.12
CA GLY A 994 16.13 7.94 22.17
C GLY A 994 14.81 8.69 21.91
N PHE A 995 14.16 9.17 22.98
CA PHE A 995 12.92 9.94 22.85
C PHE A 995 13.10 11.22 22.02
N VAL A 996 14.13 12.02 22.30
CA VAL A 996 14.41 13.26 21.55
C VAL A 996 14.65 12.95 20.07
N MET A 997 15.42 11.91 19.77
CA MET A 997 15.69 11.47 18.40
C MET A 997 14.41 11.08 17.66
N PHE A 998 13.56 10.23 18.26
CA PHE A 998 12.30 9.79 17.63
C PHE A 998 11.28 10.92 17.49
N PHE A 999 11.19 11.81 18.47
CA PHE A 999 10.31 12.98 18.43
C PHE A 999 10.68 13.93 17.28
N VAL A 1000 11.96 14.28 17.15
CA VAL A 1000 12.45 15.13 16.05
C VAL A 1000 12.32 14.41 14.70
N GLY A 1001 12.59 13.11 14.65
CA GLY A 1001 12.35 12.28 13.46
C GLY A 1001 10.88 12.32 13.03
N GLY A 1002 9.93 12.17 13.97
CA GLY A 1002 8.50 12.28 13.69
C GLY A 1002 8.07 13.65 13.19
N PHE A 1003 8.64 14.73 13.73
CA PHE A 1003 8.42 16.09 13.24
C PHE A 1003 8.88 16.27 11.79
N HIS A 1004 10.07 15.74 11.48
CA HIS A 1004 10.63 15.80 10.14
C HIS A 1004 9.80 15.00 9.13
N ILE A 1005 9.38 13.78 9.47
CA ILE A 1005 8.51 12.94 8.64
C ILE A 1005 7.17 13.64 8.36
N THR A 1006 6.55 14.20 9.40
CA THR A 1006 5.23 14.87 9.28
C THR A 1006 5.28 16.05 8.32
N CYS A 1007 6.27 16.92 8.46
CA CYS A 1007 6.42 18.09 7.59
C CYS A 1007 6.72 17.70 6.13
N PHE A 1008 7.52 16.65 5.93
CA PHE A 1008 7.78 16.09 4.61
C PHE A 1008 6.49 15.57 3.95
N ILE A 1009 5.63 14.86 4.69
CA ILE A 1009 4.36 14.32 4.20
C ILE A 1009 3.36 15.41 3.83
N PHE A 1010 3.32 16.52 4.57
CA PHE A 1010 2.49 17.67 4.22
C PHE A 1010 2.89 18.26 2.87
N LEU A 1011 4.20 18.39 2.60
CA LEU A 1011 4.71 18.84 1.31
C LEU A 1011 4.33 17.85 0.18
N MET A 1012 4.47 16.55 0.43
CA MET A 1012 4.15 15.50 -0.55
C MET A 1012 2.64 15.38 -0.84
N SER A 1013 1.77 15.82 0.09
CA SER A 1013 0.31 15.83 -0.12
C SER A 1013 -0.16 16.69 -1.30
N HIS A 1014 0.70 17.59 -1.81
CA HIS A 1014 0.40 18.43 -2.97
C HIS A 1014 0.58 17.71 -4.31
N ILE A 1015 1.16 16.51 -4.33
CA ILE A 1015 1.30 15.71 -5.54
C ILE A 1015 -0.11 15.28 -5.97
N GLY A 1016 -0.51 15.59 -7.22
CA GLY A 1016 -1.86 15.35 -7.74
C GLY A 1016 -2.20 13.88 -8.02
N TRP A 1017 -1.66 12.95 -7.24
CA TRP A 1017 -1.89 11.51 -7.34
C TRP A 1017 -3.05 11.08 -6.43
N SER A 1018 -3.54 9.84 -6.58
CA SER A 1018 -4.56 9.31 -5.67
C SER A 1018 -3.97 9.02 -4.29
N ALA A 1019 -4.69 9.37 -3.22
CA ALA A 1019 -4.37 9.08 -1.81
C ALA A 1019 -3.71 7.70 -1.58
N GLU A 1020 -4.36 6.63 -2.01
CA GLU A 1020 -3.88 5.24 -1.87
C GLU A 1020 -2.52 5.00 -2.53
N TYR A 1021 -2.35 5.51 -3.76
CA TYR A 1021 -1.10 5.38 -4.52
C TYR A 1021 0.03 6.17 -3.87
N MET A 1022 -0.28 7.35 -3.33
CA MET A 1022 0.73 8.13 -2.63
C MET A 1022 1.18 7.43 -1.34
N VAL A 1023 0.26 6.90 -0.54
CA VAL A 1023 0.60 6.25 0.75
C VAL A 1023 1.50 5.04 0.53
N SER A 1024 1.13 4.17 -0.42
CA SER A 1024 1.95 3.01 -0.79
C SER A 1024 3.33 3.41 -1.32
N THR A 1025 3.40 4.42 -2.18
CA THR A 1025 4.69 4.92 -2.71
C THR A 1025 5.56 5.49 -1.59
N PHE A 1026 5.02 6.38 -0.75
CA PHE A 1026 5.80 7.03 0.30
C PHE A 1026 6.15 6.08 1.44
N MET A 1027 5.33 5.07 1.72
CA MET A 1027 5.70 3.98 2.62
C MET A 1027 6.96 3.27 2.12
N VAL A 1028 6.99 2.84 0.84
CA VAL A 1028 8.16 2.16 0.25
C VAL A 1028 9.38 3.08 0.22
N VAL A 1029 9.20 4.36 -0.14
CA VAL A 1029 10.29 5.35 -0.16
C VAL A 1029 10.87 5.54 1.24
N LEU A 1030 10.03 5.75 2.26
CA LEU A 1030 10.49 5.97 3.64
C LEU A 1030 11.21 4.74 4.20
N ILE A 1031 10.69 3.54 3.97
CA ILE A 1031 11.35 2.27 4.35
C ILE A 1031 12.69 2.13 3.61
N GLY A 1032 12.69 2.30 2.29
CA GLY A 1032 13.87 2.17 1.45
C GLY A 1032 14.99 3.15 1.82
N LEU A 1033 14.64 4.38 2.20
CA LEU A 1033 15.61 5.36 2.71
C LEU A 1033 16.28 4.93 4.01
N GLY A 1034 15.57 4.17 4.84
CA GLY A 1034 16.16 3.61 6.04
C GLY A 1034 17.18 2.51 5.77
N PHE A 1035 16.88 1.61 4.84
CA PHE A 1035 17.82 0.58 4.38
C PHE A 1035 19.00 1.15 3.60
N PHE A 1036 18.77 2.22 2.82
CA PHE A 1036 19.83 2.88 2.06
C PHE A 1036 20.94 3.42 2.95
N ASN A 1037 20.62 3.92 4.16
CA ASN A 1037 21.63 4.37 5.12
C ASN A 1037 22.63 3.24 5.47
N TRP A 1038 22.11 2.05 5.77
CA TRP A 1038 22.94 0.89 6.12
C TRP A 1038 23.84 0.44 4.95
N GLY A 1039 23.27 0.37 3.74
CA GLY A 1039 24.02 0.00 2.54
C GLY A 1039 25.09 1.03 2.16
N PHE A 1040 24.76 2.32 2.24
CA PHE A 1040 25.68 3.42 1.93
C PHE A 1040 26.87 3.48 2.90
N ASP A 1041 26.62 3.36 4.20
CA ASP A 1041 27.68 3.35 5.22
C ASP A 1041 28.59 2.13 5.13
N SER A 1042 28.05 0.98 4.70
CA SER A 1042 28.84 -0.22 4.45
C SER A 1042 29.69 -0.12 3.18
N LEU A 1043 29.16 0.51 2.13
CA LEU A 1043 29.86 0.68 0.84
C LEU A 1043 31.01 1.71 0.90
N LEU A 1044 30.90 2.68 1.80
CA LEU A 1044 31.85 3.78 1.94
C LEU A 1044 32.85 3.60 3.08
N GLN A 1045 32.92 2.42 3.74
CA GLN A 1045 33.97 2.16 4.74
C GLN A 1045 35.34 2.42 4.12
N PRO A 1046 36.06 3.49 4.52
CA PRO A 1046 37.49 3.48 4.37
C PRO A 1046 37.99 2.65 5.54
N ASP A 1047 38.61 1.50 5.26
CA ASP A 1047 39.57 0.94 6.19
C ASP A 1047 40.44 2.09 6.68
N THR A 1048 40.33 2.39 7.98
CA THR A 1048 41.30 3.17 8.77
C THR A 1048 41.84 4.48 8.13
N ALA A 1049 41.47 5.62 8.74
CA ALA A 1049 42.26 6.86 8.70
C ALA A 1049 42.23 7.73 7.42
N VAL A 1050 41.04 8.08 6.91
CA VAL A 1050 40.89 9.31 6.10
C VAL A 1050 40.19 10.38 6.93
N THR A 1051 40.98 11.25 7.55
CA THR A 1051 40.56 12.36 8.43
C THR A 1051 39.87 13.52 7.71
N ASN A 1052 39.49 13.38 6.43
CA ASN A 1052 38.58 14.31 5.74
C ASN A 1052 37.88 13.58 4.58
N PRO A 1053 36.58 13.25 4.68
CA PRO A 1053 35.85 12.74 3.52
C PRO A 1053 35.84 13.82 2.42
N ASP A 1054 35.97 13.38 1.17
CA ASP A 1054 35.94 14.25 -0.01
C ASP A 1054 34.75 15.23 0.06
N PRO A 1055 34.91 16.49 -0.39
CA PRO A 1055 33.85 17.50 -0.33
C PRO A 1055 32.56 17.04 -1.04
N ILE A 1056 32.68 16.19 -2.06
CA ILE A 1056 31.56 15.56 -2.77
C ILE A 1056 30.80 14.60 -1.84
N VAL A 1057 31.51 13.73 -1.12
CA VAL A 1057 30.89 12.79 -0.16
C VAL A 1057 30.20 13.56 0.97
N ARG A 1058 30.84 14.64 1.46
CA ARG A 1058 30.24 15.53 2.47
C ARG A 1058 28.98 16.23 1.97
N PHE A 1059 28.96 16.64 0.70
CA PHE A 1059 27.78 17.24 0.07
C PHE A 1059 26.63 16.23 -0.07
N VAL A 1060 26.92 15.03 -0.60
CA VAL A 1060 25.94 13.94 -0.73
C VAL A 1060 25.36 13.55 0.62
N TYR A 1061 26.19 13.44 1.65
CA TYR A 1061 25.74 13.13 3.01
C TYR A 1061 24.79 14.21 3.57
N ARG A 1062 25.10 15.50 3.37
CA ARG A 1062 24.19 16.60 3.76
C ARG A 1062 22.88 16.57 2.99
N LEU A 1063 22.89 16.22 1.71
CA LEU A 1063 21.68 16.05 0.91
C LEU A 1063 20.83 14.89 1.46
N LEU A 1064 21.43 13.75 1.80
CA LEU A 1064 20.71 12.61 2.35
C LEU A 1064 20.12 12.88 3.73
N LEU A 1065 20.81 13.68 4.57
CA LEU A 1065 20.27 14.16 5.86
C LEU A 1065 19.00 15.02 5.73
N SER A 1066 18.69 15.54 4.55
CA SER A 1066 17.40 16.24 4.29
C SER A 1066 16.23 15.27 4.19
N LEU A 1067 16.50 13.97 4.01
CA LEU A 1067 15.48 12.94 3.94
C LEU A 1067 15.19 12.39 5.35
N PRO A 1068 13.92 12.35 5.78
CA PRO A 1068 13.58 12.19 7.18
C PRO A 1068 13.98 10.84 7.79
N MET A 1069 13.76 9.72 7.08
CA MET A 1069 14.13 8.39 7.59
C MET A 1069 15.63 8.16 7.60
N TYR A 1070 16.35 8.64 6.58
CA TYR A 1070 17.81 8.55 6.54
C TYR A 1070 18.43 9.29 7.73
N ASN A 1071 17.99 10.52 8.01
CA ASN A 1071 18.48 11.31 9.14
C ASN A 1071 18.23 10.64 10.51
N MET A 1072 17.02 10.09 10.71
CA MET A 1072 16.67 9.42 11.96
C MET A 1072 17.55 8.19 12.21
N ILE A 1073 17.78 7.36 11.19
CA ILE A 1073 18.58 6.15 11.30
C ILE A 1073 20.07 6.48 11.45
N GLU A 1074 20.55 7.48 10.72
CA GLU A 1074 21.92 7.99 10.87
C GLU A 1074 22.19 8.50 12.30
N SER A 1075 21.24 9.22 12.88
CA SER A 1075 21.32 9.69 14.27
C SER A 1075 21.42 8.52 15.26
N TYR A 1076 20.66 7.45 15.01
CA TYR A 1076 20.73 6.22 15.81
C TYR A 1076 22.08 5.53 15.67
N MET A 1077 22.61 5.42 14.43
CA MET A 1077 23.91 4.81 14.15
C MET A 1077 25.06 5.55 14.81
N ARG A 1078 25.07 6.88 14.75
CA ARG A 1078 26.05 7.73 15.43
C ARG A 1078 26.03 7.54 16.96
N MET A 1079 24.84 7.45 17.55
CA MET A 1079 24.69 7.18 18.98
C MET A 1079 25.30 5.82 19.37
N LEU A 1080 25.07 4.78 18.56
CA LEU A 1080 25.63 3.45 18.78
C LEU A 1080 27.15 3.42 18.64
N ARG A 1081 27.69 4.04 17.58
CA ARG A 1081 29.15 4.21 17.37
C ARG A 1081 29.79 4.94 18.54
N LYS A 1082 29.17 6.01 19.04
CA LYS A 1082 29.69 6.76 20.18
C LYS A 1082 29.66 5.94 21.48
N LYS A 1083 28.62 5.12 21.73
CA LYS A 1083 28.59 4.18 22.88
C LYS A 1083 29.72 3.15 22.78
N GLN A 1084 29.99 2.61 21.59
CA GLN A 1084 31.10 1.69 21.37
C GLN A 1084 32.45 2.38 21.64
N LEU A 1085 32.65 3.59 21.09
CA LEU A 1085 33.87 4.38 21.29
C LEU A 1085 34.13 4.66 22.78
N ILE A 1086 33.11 5.08 23.52
CA ILE A 1086 33.21 5.32 24.98
C ILE A 1086 33.60 4.04 25.71
N LYS A 1087 32.99 2.89 25.36
CA LYS A 1087 33.30 1.61 25.98
C LYS A 1087 34.77 1.21 25.76
N VAL A 1088 35.26 1.35 24.53
CA VAL A 1088 36.66 1.04 24.16
C VAL A 1088 37.64 1.96 24.88
N CYS A 1089 37.38 3.27 24.90
CA CYS A 1089 38.28 4.22 25.56
C CYS A 1089 38.30 4.04 27.10
N LEU A 1090 37.17 3.72 27.75
CA LEU A 1090 37.13 3.45 29.19
C LEU A 1090 37.91 2.18 29.57
N THR A 1091 37.95 1.16 28.69
CA THR A 1091 38.74 -0.07 28.93
C THR A 1091 40.25 0.11 28.77
N VAL A 1092 40.72 1.19 28.13
CA VAL A 1092 42.14 1.44 27.83
C VAL A 1092 42.79 2.44 28.84
N GLY A 1093 42.02 2.98 29.79
CA GLY A 1093 42.36 4.16 30.60
C GLY A 1093 43.48 4.05 31.66
N ASP A 1094 43.93 2.87 32.05
CA ASP A 1094 44.96 2.70 33.10
C ASP A 1094 46.37 2.59 32.51
N CYS A 1095 47.01 3.74 32.23
CA CYS A 1095 48.46 3.85 32.00
C CYS A 1095 49.00 5.11 32.68
N GLU A 1096 49.59 4.99 33.87
CA GLU A 1096 50.25 6.07 34.60
C GLU A 1096 51.67 6.31 34.02
N GLY A 1097 51.97 7.52 33.51
CA GLY A 1097 53.33 7.90 33.06
C GLY A 1097 53.36 9.14 32.16
N GLY A 1098 54.26 10.09 32.43
CA GLY A 1098 54.27 11.48 31.93
C GLY A 1098 54.73 11.74 30.48
N TRP A 1099 54.61 13.00 30.05
CA TRP A 1099 54.36 13.44 28.67
C TRP A 1099 55.48 14.30 28.03
N THR A 1100 55.72 14.15 26.71
CA THR A 1100 56.33 15.19 25.83
C THR A 1100 55.78 15.17 24.39
N LYS A 1101 55.68 16.37 23.79
CA LYS A 1101 55.09 16.73 22.49
C LYS A 1101 56.01 16.42 21.30
N GLU A 1102 55.54 15.61 20.34
CA GLU A 1102 55.81 15.69 18.88
C GLU A 1102 55.21 14.45 18.17
N CYS A 1103 54.39 14.67 17.13
CA CYS A 1103 53.71 13.61 16.36
C CYS A 1103 53.63 13.97 14.87
N ALA A 1104 54.22 13.14 13.98
CA ALA A 1104 53.85 13.10 12.56
C ALA A 1104 54.28 11.80 11.85
N MET A 1105 53.30 11.17 11.19
CA MET A 1105 53.33 10.38 9.94
C MET A 1105 53.87 8.91 9.88
N ARG A 1106 52.93 8.03 9.42
CA ARG A 1106 53.06 6.90 8.45
C ARG A 1106 53.45 5.48 8.96
N PRO A 1107 53.18 4.37 8.19
CA PRO A 1107 52.12 3.38 8.48
C PRO A 1107 52.63 1.92 8.71
N CYS A 1108 51.70 1.01 9.02
CA CYS A 1108 51.82 -0.45 9.22
C CYS A 1108 52.43 -0.95 10.53
N GLY A 1109 51.70 -1.85 11.21
CA GLY A 1109 52.16 -2.66 12.33
C GLY A 1109 52.13 -1.92 13.68
N MET A 1110 51.27 -2.36 14.60
CA MET A 1110 51.14 -1.86 15.98
C MET A 1110 52.49 -1.82 16.76
N PRO A 1111 52.59 -1.20 17.98
CA PRO A 1111 51.58 -0.56 18.83
C PRO A 1111 52.03 0.76 19.50
N LEU A 1112 51.07 1.64 19.84
CA LEU A 1112 50.98 2.35 21.13
C LEU A 1112 49.78 3.31 21.04
N PHE A 1113 48.62 2.85 21.51
CA PHE A 1113 47.53 3.75 21.86
C PHE A 1113 48.02 4.67 22.98
N ARG A 1114 48.56 5.85 22.63
CA ARG A 1114 48.82 6.93 23.59
C ARG A 1114 47.48 7.42 24.15
N LYS A 1115 47.49 7.81 25.43
CA LYS A 1115 46.35 8.44 26.13
C LYS A 1115 45.75 9.67 25.40
N ASP A 1116 46.47 10.30 24.45
CA ASP A 1116 45.96 11.41 23.63
C ASP A 1116 44.93 11.00 22.56
N CYS A 1117 44.80 9.72 22.19
CA CYS A 1117 43.84 9.28 21.17
C CYS A 1117 42.40 9.16 21.69
N CYS A 1118 42.16 9.30 23.00
CA CYS A 1118 40.85 9.23 23.63
C CYS A 1118 40.44 10.59 24.22
N ASN A 1119 40.48 11.67 23.41
CA ASN A 1119 39.78 12.90 23.78
C ASN A 1119 38.29 12.74 23.44
N PHE A 1120 37.55 11.98 24.26
CA PHE A 1120 36.12 11.76 24.08
C PHE A 1120 35.34 12.46 25.20
N THR A 1121 34.25 13.13 24.85
CA THR A 1121 33.31 13.65 25.85
C THR A 1121 32.15 12.68 26.02
N MET A 1122 31.58 12.66 27.23
CA MET A 1122 30.36 11.91 27.53
C MET A 1122 29.10 12.53 26.90
N ASN A 1123 29.19 13.70 26.26
CA ASN A 1123 28.04 14.40 25.72
C ASN A 1123 27.64 13.84 24.34
N TYR A 1124 26.53 13.11 24.27
CA TYR A 1124 26.06 12.55 23.00
C TYR A 1124 25.57 13.60 21.98
N PHE A 1125 25.15 14.79 22.44
CA PHE A 1125 24.59 15.87 21.61
C PHE A 1125 25.62 16.82 20.98
N GLU A 1126 26.87 16.39 20.86
CA GLU A 1126 27.90 17.18 20.18
C GLU A 1126 27.59 17.43 18.70
N TRP A 1127 28.13 18.54 18.20
CA TRP A 1127 28.04 18.94 16.79
C TRP A 1127 28.99 18.14 15.89
N ASP A 1128 30.16 17.80 16.41
CA ASP A 1128 31.19 17.06 15.68
C ASP A 1128 30.87 15.56 15.64
N HIS A 1129 31.29 14.88 14.57
CA HIS A 1129 31.11 13.43 14.43
C HIS A 1129 31.99 12.69 15.46
N PRO A 1130 31.47 11.71 16.24
CA PRO A 1130 30.22 10.94 16.06
C PRO A 1130 29.00 11.43 16.89
N GLY A 1131 28.87 12.72 17.19
CA GLY A 1131 27.71 13.30 17.89
C GLY A 1131 26.42 13.39 17.07
N ILE A 1132 25.27 13.43 17.78
CA ILE A 1132 23.93 13.50 17.17
C ILE A 1132 23.36 14.93 17.05
N GLY A 1133 24.03 15.94 17.63
CA GLY A 1133 23.53 17.32 17.66
C GLY A 1133 23.36 17.93 16.26
N GLY A 1134 24.36 17.74 15.39
CA GLY A 1134 24.33 18.23 14.01
C GLY A 1134 23.15 17.69 13.18
N PRO A 1135 22.97 16.36 13.06
CA PRO A 1135 21.83 15.75 12.34
C PRO A 1135 20.46 16.20 12.87
N ILE A 1136 20.28 16.29 14.19
CA ILE A 1136 19.03 16.73 14.83
C ILE A 1136 18.71 18.18 14.47
N ALA A 1137 19.68 19.08 14.61
CA ALA A 1137 19.49 20.48 14.25
C ALA A 1137 19.17 20.65 12.75
N TYR A 1138 19.83 19.87 11.90
CA TYR A 1138 19.56 19.85 10.47
C TYR A 1138 18.12 19.39 10.17
N ALA A 1139 17.64 18.33 10.82
CA ALA A 1139 16.27 17.82 10.66
C ALA A 1139 15.22 18.86 11.05
N VAL A 1140 15.41 19.59 12.15
CA VAL A 1140 14.49 20.66 12.59
C VAL A 1140 14.43 21.79 11.56
N CYS A 1141 15.58 22.27 11.08
CA CYS A 1141 15.66 23.32 10.08
C CYS A 1141 14.96 22.94 8.77
N VAL A 1142 15.20 21.72 8.27
CA VAL A 1142 14.58 21.21 7.05
C VAL A 1142 13.07 21.00 7.22
N ALA A 1143 12.63 20.49 8.38
CA ALA A 1143 11.20 20.31 8.67
C ALA A 1143 10.43 21.65 8.67
N ILE A 1144 10.99 22.68 9.30
CA ILE A 1144 10.42 24.04 9.27
C ILE A 1144 10.35 24.57 7.83
N PHE A 1145 11.40 24.34 7.03
CA PHE A 1145 11.42 24.72 5.63
C PHE A 1145 10.31 24.02 4.82
N TYR A 1146 10.09 22.71 5.02
CA TYR A 1146 8.99 21.98 4.39
C TYR A 1146 7.62 22.52 4.78
N LEU A 1147 7.39 22.79 6.07
CA LEU A 1147 6.13 23.38 6.55
C LEU A 1147 5.89 24.77 5.94
N PHE A 1148 6.94 25.59 5.86
CA PHE A 1148 6.87 26.91 5.24
C PHE A 1148 6.50 26.82 3.74
N LEU A 1149 7.12 25.89 3.01
CA LEU A 1149 6.79 25.61 1.61
C LEU A 1149 5.33 25.19 1.43
N THR A 1150 4.82 24.28 2.27
CA THR A 1150 3.41 23.86 2.26
C THR A 1150 2.47 25.07 2.41
N ILE A 1151 2.73 25.93 3.41
CA ILE A 1151 1.93 27.13 3.64
C ILE A 1151 2.02 28.10 2.44
N LEU A 1152 3.20 28.27 1.83
CA LEU A 1152 3.39 29.12 0.65
C LEU A 1152 2.64 28.61 -0.59
N ILE A 1153 2.59 27.30 -0.79
CA ILE A 1153 1.88 26.68 -1.91
C ILE A 1153 0.37 26.92 -1.77
N ASP A 1154 -0.20 26.69 -0.58
CA ASP A 1154 -1.65 26.84 -0.34
C ASP A 1154 -2.10 28.30 -0.16
N SER A 1155 -1.24 29.19 0.34
CA SER A 1155 -1.53 30.63 0.44
C SER A 1155 -1.54 31.36 -0.91
N SER A 1156 -1.28 30.67 -2.03
CA SER A 1156 -1.21 31.23 -3.38
C SER A 1156 -0.11 32.28 -3.60
N VAL A 1157 0.81 32.45 -2.65
CA VAL A 1157 1.95 33.40 -2.71
C VAL A 1157 3.03 32.92 -3.69
N LEU A 1158 3.25 31.61 -3.82
CA LEU A 1158 4.23 31.06 -4.77
C LEU A 1158 3.87 31.37 -6.24
N LYS A 1159 2.56 31.41 -6.56
CA LYS A 1159 2.06 31.83 -7.89
C LYS A 1159 2.27 33.32 -8.18
N TYR A 1160 2.51 34.12 -7.13
CA TYR A 1160 2.80 35.55 -7.25
C TYR A 1160 4.27 35.78 -7.60
N PHE A 1161 5.20 35.00 -7.01
CA PHE A 1161 6.65 35.13 -7.23
C PHE A 1161 7.19 34.38 -8.46
N LEU A 1162 6.63 33.23 -8.82
CA LEU A 1162 7.04 32.46 -10.02
C LEU A 1162 6.53 33.05 -11.36
N ARG A 1163 5.98 34.27 -11.34
CA ARG A 1163 5.68 35.02 -12.56
C ARG A 1163 6.99 35.48 -13.19
N THR A 1164 7.55 34.63 -14.05
CA THR A 1164 8.26 35.18 -15.21
C THR A 1164 7.25 35.98 -16.01
N GLU A 1165 7.56 37.24 -16.30
CA GLU A 1165 6.88 38.02 -17.32
C GLU A 1165 7.11 37.33 -18.68
N ARG A 1166 6.44 36.20 -18.91
CA ARG A 1166 6.23 35.76 -20.28
C ARG A 1166 5.34 36.80 -20.90
N ALA A 1167 5.90 37.49 -21.90
CA ALA A 1167 5.23 38.46 -22.74
C ALA A 1167 3.77 38.07 -22.88
N TYR A 1168 2.89 38.99 -22.51
CA TYR A 1168 1.46 38.88 -22.70
C TYR A 1168 1.21 38.64 -24.20
N VAL A 1169 1.20 37.39 -24.63
CA VAL A 1169 0.63 36.99 -25.91
C VAL A 1169 -0.83 37.33 -25.73
N ARG A 1170 -1.27 38.43 -26.35
CA ARG A 1170 -2.68 38.79 -26.42
C ARG A 1170 -3.39 37.50 -26.83
N PRO A 1171 -4.28 36.92 -26.00
CA PRO A 1171 -5.03 35.76 -26.44
C PRO A 1171 -5.70 36.17 -27.74
N HIS A 1172 -5.47 35.38 -28.80
CA HIS A 1172 -6.19 35.58 -30.06
C HIS A 1172 -7.67 35.55 -29.67
N ARG A 1173 -8.36 36.69 -29.82
CA ARG A 1173 -9.80 36.81 -29.62
C ARG A 1173 -10.45 36.01 -30.74
N ILE A 1174 -10.57 34.71 -30.53
CA ILE A 1174 -11.51 33.89 -31.27
C ILE A 1174 -12.75 33.92 -30.39
N ASP A 1175 -13.61 34.90 -30.62
CA ASP A 1175 -14.95 34.84 -30.07
C ASP A 1175 -15.59 33.60 -30.73
N ASP A 1176 -16.05 32.65 -29.92
CA ASP A 1176 -16.86 31.52 -30.39
C ASP A 1176 -18.08 32.07 -31.16
N GLU A 1177 -18.59 31.28 -32.12
CA GLU A 1177 -19.70 31.67 -32.99
C GLU A 1177 -20.97 32.05 -32.20
N ASP A 1178 -21.19 31.40 -31.04
CA ASP A 1178 -22.27 31.69 -30.08
C ASP A 1178 -22.18 33.12 -29.51
N ILE A 1179 -20.99 33.55 -29.08
CA ILE A 1179 -20.75 34.90 -28.55
C ILE A 1179 -20.82 35.96 -29.64
N LEU A 1180 -20.34 35.65 -30.84
CA LEU A 1180 -20.44 36.57 -31.98
C LEU A 1180 -21.91 36.79 -32.36
N GLU A 1181 -22.71 35.74 -32.37
CA GLU A 1181 -24.14 35.80 -32.64
C GLU A 1181 -24.88 36.58 -31.55
N GLU A 1182 -24.56 36.35 -30.28
CA GLU A 1182 -25.16 37.06 -29.15
C GLU A 1182 -24.72 38.54 -29.08
N LYS A 1183 -23.46 38.85 -29.41
CA LYS A 1183 -22.98 40.24 -29.58
C LYS A 1183 -23.66 40.94 -30.75
N ARG A 1184 -23.88 40.26 -31.88
CA ARG A 1184 -24.61 40.84 -33.01
C ARG A 1184 -26.06 41.11 -32.62
N LYS A 1185 -26.70 40.15 -31.95
CA LYS A 1185 -28.06 40.28 -31.43
C LYS A 1185 -28.20 41.44 -30.43
N MET A 1186 -27.25 41.59 -29.50
CA MET A 1186 -27.25 42.71 -28.55
C MET A 1186 -26.94 44.06 -29.21
N LYS A 1187 -26.16 44.08 -30.30
CA LYS A 1187 -25.87 45.31 -31.06
C LYS A 1187 -26.99 45.72 -32.01
N SER A 1188 -27.83 44.78 -32.43
CA SER A 1188 -28.99 45.07 -33.29
C SER A 1188 -30.20 45.58 -32.50
N LEU A 1189 -30.22 45.43 -31.18
CA LEU A 1189 -31.30 45.90 -30.31
C LEU A 1189 -31.10 47.37 -29.91
N SER A 1190 -32.18 48.15 -29.92
CA SER A 1190 -32.21 49.54 -29.46
C SER A 1190 -32.19 49.61 -27.92
N ARG A 1191 -31.77 50.76 -27.35
CA ARG A 1191 -31.71 50.93 -25.89
C ARG A 1191 -33.08 50.78 -25.20
N SER A 1192 -34.17 51.14 -25.89
CA SER A 1192 -35.54 50.95 -25.42
C SER A 1192 -35.92 49.48 -25.37
N GLU A 1193 -35.65 48.70 -26.43
CA GLU A 1193 -35.94 47.26 -26.48
C GLU A 1193 -35.14 46.45 -25.44
N ILE A 1194 -33.94 46.90 -25.08
CA ILE A 1194 -33.12 46.27 -24.03
C ILE A 1194 -33.73 46.49 -22.64
N GLN A 1195 -34.29 47.67 -22.39
CA GLN A 1195 -34.91 48.02 -21.10
C GLN A 1195 -36.27 47.34 -20.92
N GLU A 1196 -37.04 47.16 -21.99
CA GLU A 1196 -38.34 46.49 -21.97
C GLU A 1196 -38.21 44.96 -21.87
N ASN A 1197 -37.30 44.34 -22.64
CA ASN A 1197 -37.26 42.88 -22.79
C ASN A 1197 -36.22 42.16 -21.92
N TYR A 1198 -35.28 42.86 -21.30
CA TYR A 1198 -34.16 42.23 -20.58
C TYR A 1198 -33.92 42.88 -19.20
N GLN A 1199 -34.18 42.14 -18.12
CA GLN A 1199 -33.86 42.59 -16.74
C GLN A 1199 -32.36 42.81 -16.50
N ILE A 1200 -31.50 42.08 -17.22
CA ILE A 1200 -30.04 42.22 -17.19
C ILE A 1200 -29.50 41.98 -18.59
N ALA A 1201 -28.83 42.97 -19.18
CA ALA A 1201 -28.17 42.87 -20.48
C ALA A 1201 -26.65 43.05 -20.34
N LEU A 1202 -25.88 42.05 -20.78
CA LEU A 1202 -24.42 42.09 -20.74
C LEU A 1202 -23.89 42.59 -22.10
N ALA A 1203 -23.55 43.87 -22.18
CA ALA A 1203 -23.15 44.51 -23.45
C ALA A 1203 -21.78 44.07 -24.00
N ASN A 1204 -20.92 43.46 -23.19
CA ASN A 1204 -19.55 43.09 -23.56
C ASN A 1204 -19.17 41.70 -23.01
N VAL A 1205 -19.90 40.66 -23.44
CA VAL A 1205 -19.56 39.27 -23.13
C VAL A 1205 -18.39 38.83 -24.00
N SER A 1206 -17.35 38.24 -23.41
CA SER A 1206 -16.28 37.57 -24.16
C SER A 1206 -15.84 36.32 -23.42
N LYS A 1207 -15.84 35.16 -24.08
CA LYS A 1207 -15.13 33.97 -23.57
C LYS A 1207 -13.66 34.18 -23.80
N VAL A 1208 -12.89 33.99 -22.73
CA VAL A 1208 -11.44 33.85 -22.84
C VAL A 1208 -11.12 32.41 -22.49
N PHE A 1209 -10.78 31.60 -23.50
CA PHE A 1209 -10.24 30.26 -23.25
C PHE A 1209 -8.83 30.41 -22.71
N CYS A 1210 -8.68 30.35 -21.40
CA CYS A 1210 -7.39 30.10 -20.80
C CYS A 1210 -7.13 28.59 -20.94
N LYS A 1211 -6.19 28.18 -21.81
CA LYS A 1211 -5.71 26.78 -21.88
C LYS A 1211 -5.43 26.31 -20.45
N MET A 1212 -6.12 25.23 -20.03
CA MET A 1212 -6.00 24.67 -18.69
C MET A 1212 -4.52 24.49 -18.33
N GLY A 1213 -4.05 25.32 -17.41
CA GLY A 1213 -2.64 25.50 -17.05
C GLY A 1213 -2.33 26.88 -16.50
N ASN A 1214 -3.07 27.92 -16.94
CA ASN A 1214 -2.88 29.28 -16.44
C ASN A 1214 -4.22 29.90 -16.03
N PHE A 1215 -4.33 30.33 -14.77
CA PHE A 1215 -5.43 31.16 -14.29
C PHE A 1215 -5.34 32.55 -14.93
N CYS A 1216 -6.24 32.87 -15.86
CA CYS A 1216 -6.45 34.24 -16.35
C CYS A 1216 -7.08 35.07 -15.22
N ARG A 1217 -6.34 36.02 -14.63
CA ARG A 1217 -6.93 37.09 -13.80
C ARG A 1217 -7.48 38.17 -14.72
N CYS A 1218 -8.81 38.26 -14.83
CA CYS A 1218 -9.48 39.48 -15.27
C CYS A 1218 -9.20 40.61 -14.24
N LYS A 1219 -9.06 41.85 -14.70
CA LYS A 1219 -8.83 43.05 -13.87
C LYS A 1219 -9.92 43.24 -12.79
N LEU A 1220 -11.11 42.68 -13.01
CA LEU A 1220 -12.25 42.66 -12.07
C LEU A 1220 -11.99 41.86 -10.78
N CYS A 1221 -11.13 40.83 -10.78
CA CYS A 1221 -10.81 40.07 -9.57
C CYS A 1221 -9.74 40.73 -8.68
N ARG A 1222 -9.18 41.89 -9.08
CA ARG A 1222 -8.14 42.60 -8.32
C ARG A 1222 -8.70 43.56 -7.28
N GLN A 1223 -9.97 43.92 -7.36
CA GLN A 1223 -10.69 44.64 -6.32
C GLN A 1223 -11.60 43.64 -5.61
N GLY A 1224 -11.44 43.49 -4.30
CA GLY A 1224 -11.91 42.33 -3.54
C GLY A 1224 -13.39 42.00 -3.77
N GLY A 1225 -13.73 40.70 -3.73
CA GLY A 1225 -15.12 40.21 -3.79
C GLY A 1225 -16.03 40.74 -2.66
N GLY A 1226 -15.47 41.39 -1.63
CA GLY A 1226 -16.25 42.15 -0.65
C GLY A 1226 -16.69 43.54 -1.13
N GLN A 1227 -16.04 44.11 -2.16
CA GLN A 1227 -16.36 45.44 -2.68
C GLN A 1227 -17.49 45.39 -3.72
N ILE A 1228 -17.63 44.32 -4.49
CA ILE A 1228 -18.75 44.15 -5.43
C ILE A 1228 -20.03 43.83 -4.65
N ILE A 1229 -19.98 43.00 -3.60
CA ILE A 1229 -21.14 42.78 -2.73
C ILE A 1229 -21.45 44.06 -1.94
N LYS A 1230 -20.45 44.80 -1.43
CA LYS A 1230 -20.70 46.12 -0.82
C LYS A 1230 -21.21 47.17 -1.82
N GLN A 1231 -20.79 47.16 -3.08
CA GLN A 1231 -21.30 48.09 -4.09
C GLN A 1231 -22.69 47.68 -4.58
N LEU A 1232 -23.01 46.39 -4.68
CA LEU A 1232 -24.38 45.93 -4.92
C LEU A 1232 -25.28 46.25 -3.72
N TYR A 1233 -24.80 46.05 -2.50
CA TYR A 1233 -25.55 46.39 -1.29
C TYR A 1233 -25.69 47.90 -1.11
N VAL A 1234 -24.67 48.70 -1.48
CA VAL A 1234 -24.73 50.17 -1.45
C VAL A 1234 -25.57 50.71 -2.60
N LEU A 1235 -25.58 50.12 -3.80
CA LEU A 1235 -26.50 50.51 -4.88
C LEU A 1235 -27.93 50.11 -4.58
N ILE A 1236 -28.17 48.90 -4.06
CA ILE A 1236 -29.51 48.46 -3.62
C ILE A 1236 -29.97 49.31 -2.42
N CYS A 1237 -29.08 49.63 -1.47
CA CYS A 1237 -29.41 50.54 -0.36
C CYS A 1237 -29.51 52.01 -0.76
N GLN A 1238 -28.83 52.48 -1.81
CA GLN A 1238 -28.97 53.84 -2.35
C GLN A 1238 -30.25 53.97 -3.17
N HIS A 1239 -30.64 52.92 -3.91
CA HIS A 1239 -31.93 52.85 -4.60
C HIS A 1239 -33.10 52.73 -3.61
N LEU A 1240 -32.91 51.99 -2.50
CA LEU A 1240 -33.87 51.94 -1.39
C LEU A 1240 -33.84 53.20 -0.49
N LYS A 1241 -32.72 53.95 -0.42
CA LYS A 1241 -32.64 55.26 0.26
C LYS A 1241 -33.25 56.39 -0.55
N GLN A 1242 -33.15 56.37 -1.89
CA GLN A 1242 -33.82 57.36 -2.75
C GLN A 1242 -35.35 57.23 -2.70
N ASN A 1243 -35.89 56.06 -2.35
CA ASN A 1243 -37.32 55.82 -2.14
C ASN A 1243 -37.78 55.91 -0.66
N ARG A 1244 -36.96 56.49 0.24
CA ARG A 1244 -37.29 56.70 1.67
C ARG A 1244 -37.48 58.18 2.05
N ALA A 1245 -38.04 58.98 1.15
CA ALA A 1245 -38.34 60.40 1.42
C ALA A 1245 -39.68 60.66 2.14
N ASN A 1246 -40.46 59.64 2.50
CA ASN A 1246 -41.67 59.81 3.32
C ASN A 1246 -41.65 58.83 4.48
N PHE A 1247 -41.10 59.23 5.63
CA PHE A 1247 -41.59 58.88 6.99
C PHE A 1247 -40.60 59.46 8.02
N ASN A 1248 -41.04 60.49 8.73
CA ASN A 1248 -40.39 61.06 9.91
C ASN A 1248 -40.40 60.06 11.07
N PHE A 1249 -39.31 59.94 11.84
CA PHE A 1249 -39.28 60.10 13.31
C PHE A 1249 -37.86 59.88 13.90
N VAL A 1250 -37.29 60.99 14.41
CA VAL A 1250 -36.58 61.25 15.68
C VAL A 1250 -35.84 60.11 16.41
N GLY A 1251 -34.56 60.36 16.73
CA GLY A 1251 -34.03 60.15 18.09
C GLY A 1251 -32.75 59.32 18.27
N ALA A 1252 -31.61 60.02 18.50
CA ALA A 1252 -30.56 59.83 19.53
C ALA A 1252 -30.13 58.40 20.00
N ALA A 1253 -28.88 58.07 20.36
CA ALA A 1253 -27.56 58.69 20.39
C ALA A 1253 -26.54 57.58 20.83
N SER A 1254 -25.25 57.87 20.63
CA SER A 1254 -24.00 57.15 21.01
C SER A 1254 -23.58 55.94 20.18
#